data_AF-A0A956MAQ0-F1
#
_entry.id   AF-A0A956MAQ0-F1
#
_cell.length_a   1.000
_cell.length_b   1.000
_cell.length_c   1.000
_cell.angle_alpha   90.00
_cell.angle_beta   90.00
_cell.angle_gamma   90.00
#
_symmetry.space_group_name_H-M   'P 1'
#
loop_
_entity.id
_entity.type
_entity.pdbx_description
1 polymer ?
#
loop_
_entity_poly.entity_id
_entity_poly.type
_entity_poly.pdbx_seq_one_letter_code
_entity_poly.pdbx_strand_id
1 'polypeptide(L)'
;MNQIDYWILPKGFLKTEPEEKSAILTNKDFDKKIKIDKAFYLIKAPIELHLISVLWIMKVGYILESPIEPDPYGNKLQLKEKGKGVVSGLKLFKPYFKEYQKWRDKAISAAKNLLTNEKVDVAIVGMDVKNYFDSVQLDFDDLVYNLNSLHKEKDFNLKNYDILTSLLKEIHLQYYNTRKDYKPEGNKVGLPIGLLSSGVLANWYLKEFDLNVKDKLNPVYYGRYVDDILIVIANPKYDGETSNKDLREKFLKKYFLDRGILAKAQGKDDFTINEVNLEIQKTKLSLMYFDCSEPLTLLDNFEYEIKKNSSEFRFLPEEYILENEFQQEANSVVYSGSKFKLRSVRNLAPDKFGASKFLAKKIFSTLQADNIKDKETVGQLLKFFKGQRAIEFHHLWEKLITYFVVSNQIYGIRIFLANLKEVFNDNLNVLRRATSEEMLLINSLREYLRVSVAVALALSPSSLDERLTKLIREVTNNPRAQVSNLIRALRGSNMIRHNYIFLPLFNYTRFSTENNFSLVDKNLSFKQDSNDRSNLNGFDFEDYIFKFSPRFVHFHEVALYVIRKTLYGFKHGLDNQKSDLPLPNFTNYLDEAFELFYKINYLHSNKDINPNDEKYKKLKDQYFAIKSGSYPAKPYVDLDELVIADHEKKKNLKVALGNIMIHHENMQQSYFKKPIIS
;
A
#
# COMPACT_ATOMS: atom_id res chain seq x y z
N MET A 1 20.01 -17.68 -13.15
CA MET A 1 18.79 -18.45 -13.47
C MET A 1 18.52 -19.59 -12.50
N ASN A 2 19.46 -20.51 -12.22
CA ASN A 2 19.24 -21.71 -11.37
C ASN A 2 18.81 -21.45 -9.90
N GLN A 3 18.86 -20.19 -9.43
CA GLN A 3 18.42 -19.79 -8.09
C GLN A 3 16.96 -19.27 -8.07
N ILE A 4 16.28 -19.26 -9.22
CA ILE A 4 14.85 -18.94 -9.29
C ILE A 4 14.07 -20.08 -8.63
N ASP A 5 13.14 -19.69 -7.79
CA ASP A 5 12.26 -20.56 -7.01
C ASP A 5 10.96 -19.77 -6.71
N TYR A 6 10.14 -20.23 -5.79
CA TYR A 6 8.92 -19.52 -5.38
C TYR A 6 8.61 -19.64 -3.89
N TRP A 7 7.98 -18.58 -3.38
CA TRP A 7 7.28 -18.63 -2.10
C TRP A 7 5.82 -19.01 -2.33
N ILE A 8 5.24 -19.72 -1.36
CA ILE A 8 3.84 -20.10 -1.37
C ILE A 8 3.13 -19.59 -0.11
N LEU A 9 2.02 -18.90 -0.29
CA LEU A 9 1.23 -18.31 0.80
C LEU A 9 -0.24 -18.75 0.69
N PRO A 10 -0.99 -18.82 1.81
CA PRO A 10 -2.40 -19.18 1.76
C PRO A 10 -3.23 -18.05 1.13
N LYS A 11 -4.09 -18.39 0.18
CA LYS A 11 -5.02 -17.46 -0.50
C LYS A 11 -6.47 -17.69 -0.09
N GLY A 12 -6.87 -18.95 0.11
CA GLY A 12 -8.23 -19.33 0.47
C GLY A 12 -8.23 -20.54 1.40
N PHE A 13 -9.16 -20.53 2.36
CA PHE A 13 -9.36 -21.59 3.33
C PHE A 13 -10.68 -22.27 3.02
N LEU A 14 -10.75 -23.59 3.21
CA LEU A 14 -12.05 -24.25 3.21
C LEU A 14 -12.82 -23.74 4.41
N LYS A 15 -14.01 -23.22 4.15
CA LYS A 15 -15.00 -23.11 5.21
C LYS A 15 -15.43 -24.53 5.50
N THR A 16 -15.45 -24.92 6.78
CA THR A 16 -16.32 -26.01 7.20
C THR A 16 -17.70 -25.60 6.71
N GLU A 17 -18.23 -26.30 5.72
CA GLU A 17 -19.63 -26.11 5.39
C GLU A 17 -20.38 -26.38 6.71
N PRO A 18 -21.24 -25.45 7.16
CA PRO A 18 -22.44 -25.99 7.79
C PRO A 18 -23.01 -26.85 6.68
N GLU A 19 -23.01 -28.18 6.86
CA GLU A 19 -23.91 -29.03 6.09
C GLU A 19 -25.21 -28.23 5.97
N GLU A 20 -25.82 -28.15 4.78
CA GLU A 20 -27.03 -27.33 4.53
C GLU A 20 -28.22 -27.66 5.48
N LYS A 21 -28.00 -28.55 6.46
CA LYS A 21 -28.89 -28.99 7.54
C LYS A 21 -28.43 -28.66 8.97
N SER A 22 -27.26 -28.08 9.25
CA SER A 22 -26.88 -27.77 10.64
C SER A 22 -27.35 -26.36 11.05
N ALA A 23 -28.38 -26.30 11.90
CA ALA A 23 -28.97 -25.07 12.44
C ALA A 23 -28.10 -24.37 13.50
N ILE A 24 -26.80 -24.69 13.58
CA ILE A 24 -25.93 -24.31 14.70
C ILE A 24 -24.96 -23.22 14.24
N LEU A 25 -25.14 -22.01 14.79
CA LEU A 25 -24.13 -20.96 14.77
C LEU A 25 -23.32 -21.02 16.06
N THR A 26 -22.01 -21.19 15.94
CA THR A 26 -21.09 -21.43 17.06
C THR A 26 -19.84 -20.57 16.94
N ASN A 27 -19.33 -20.10 18.08
CA ASN A 27 -18.01 -19.48 18.20
C ASN A 27 -16.92 -20.48 18.64
N LYS A 28 -17.29 -21.77 18.78
CA LYS A 28 -16.36 -22.86 19.10
C LYS A 28 -15.74 -23.40 17.82
N ASP A 29 -14.42 -23.43 17.80
CA ASP A 29 -13.67 -24.08 16.73
C ASP A 29 -13.70 -25.59 16.93
N PHE A 30 -14.39 -26.30 16.05
CA PHE A 30 -14.50 -27.77 16.09
C PHE A 30 -13.43 -28.45 15.23
N ASP A 31 -12.84 -27.73 14.28
CA ASP A 31 -11.85 -28.27 13.35
C ASP A 31 -10.44 -28.07 13.92
N LYS A 32 -9.82 -29.17 14.37
CA LYS A 32 -8.42 -29.11 14.84
C LYS A 32 -7.43 -28.83 13.71
N LYS A 33 -7.79 -29.08 12.44
CA LYS A 33 -6.90 -28.93 11.29
C LYS A 33 -7.35 -27.83 10.35
N ILE A 34 -6.46 -26.88 10.10
CA ILE A 34 -6.63 -25.78 9.15
C ILE A 34 -6.44 -26.33 7.73
N LYS A 35 -7.46 -26.15 6.89
CA LYS A 35 -7.51 -26.65 5.52
C LYS A 35 -7.41 -25.50 4.51
N ILE A 36 -6.31 -25.47 3.75
CA ILE A 36 -6.09 -24.46 2.71
C ILE A 36 -6.59 -25.00 1.37
N ASP A 37 -7.48 -24.25 0.70
CA ASP A 37 -8.05 -24.59 -0.62
C ASP A 37 -7.25 -23.97 -1.78
N LYS A 38 -6.76 -22.75 -1.59
CA LYS A 38 -6.04 -21.98 -2.62
C LYS A 38 -4.75 -21.42 -2.06
N ALA A 39 -3.71 -21.48 -2.87
CA ALA A 39 -2.42 -20.87 -2.60
C ALA A 39 -2.14 -19.71 -3.55
N PHE A 40 -1.27 -18.83 -3.12
CA PHE A 40 -0.68 -17.73 -3.87
C PHE A 40 0.81 -17.98 -4.02
N TYR A 41 1.34 -17.80 -5.22
CA TYR A 41 2.73 -18.05 -5.56
C TYR A 41 3.42 -16.73 -5.87
N LEU A 42 4.59 -16.52 -5.27
CA LEU A 42 5.41 -15.33 -5.47
C LEU A 42 6.80 -15.76 -5.96
N ILE A 43 7.31 -15.12 -7.01
CA ILE A 43 8.68 -15.39 -7.47
C ILE A 43 9.69 -15.12 -6.35
N LYS A 44 10.61 -16.06 -6.17
CA LYS A 44 11.79 -15.93 -5.34
C LYS A 44 12.99 -15.96 -6.26
N ALA A 45 13.61 -14.80 -6.45
CA ALA A 45 14.74 -14.63 -7.35
C ALA A 45 15.82 -13.75 -6.72
N PRO A 46 17.08 -13.90 -7.13
CA PRO A 46 18.15 -12.96 -6.76
C PRO A 46 17.83 -11.53 -7.21
N ILE A 47 18.37 -10.54 -6.49
CA ILE A 47 18.10 -9.12 -6.74
C ILE A 47 18.49 -8.70 -8.15
N GLU A 48 19.53 -9.31 -8.72
CA GLU A 48 20.01 -9.07 -10.09
C GLU A 48 18.91 -9.33 -11.13
N LEU A 49 18.06 -10.35 -10.91
CA LEU A 49 16.96 -10.66 -11.83
C LEU A 49 15.81 -9.66 -11.69
N HIS A 50 15.55 -9.17 -10.48
CA HIS A 50 14.63 -8.06 -10.27
C HIS A 50 15.14 -6.76 -10.91
N LEU A 51 16.45 -6.51 -10.89
CA LEU A 51 17.08 -5.38 -11.58
C LEU A 51 16.93 -5.49 -13.09
N ILE A 52 17.08 -6.69 -13.68
CA ILE A 52 16.80 -6.92 -15.12
C ILE A 52 15.35 -6.54 -15.45
N SER A 53 14.39 -6.95 -14.63
CA SER A 53 12.98 -6.59 -14.82
C SER A 53 12.75 -5.07 -14.81
N VAL A 54 13.36 -4.35 -13.87
CA VAL A 54 13.27 -2.88 -13.80
C VAL A 54 13.97 -2.22 -15.00
N LEU A 55 15.17 -2.67 -15.36
CA LEU A 55 15.91 -2.16 -16.51
C LEU A 55 15.13 -2.36 -17.80
N TRP A 56 14.50 -3.53 -17.97
CA TRP A 56 13.64 -3.82 -19.11
C TRP A 56 12.46 -2.84 -19.17
N ILE A 57 11.78 -2.55 -18.06
CA ILE A 57 10.72 -1.52 -18.03
C ILE A 57 11.25 -0.16 -18.49
N MET A 58 12.37 0.27 -17.92
CA MET A 58 12.96 1.59 -18.17
C MET A 58 13.44 1.76 -19.61
N LYS A 59 13.90 0.67 -20.25
CA LYS A 59 14.50 0.71 -21.58
C LYS A 59 13.55 0.29 -22.69
N VAL A 60 12.67 -0.68 -22.44
CA VAL A 60 11.84 -1.33 -23.47
C VAL A 60 10.35 -1.27 -23.11
N GLY A 61 9.98 -1.66 -21.88
CA GLY A 61 8.59 -1.88 -21.50
C GLY A 61 7.67 -0.67 -21.65
N TYR A 62 8.19 0.56 -21.49
CA TYR A 62 7.39 1.78 -21.67
C TYR A 62 6.81 1.96 -23.09
N ILE A 63 7.41 1.32 -24.10
CA ILE A 63 6.94 1.37 -25.50
C ILE A 63 5.55 0.75 -25.63
N LEU A 64 5.23 -0.24 -24.78
CA LEU A 64 3.95 -0.94 -24.80
C LEU A 64 2.79 -0.12 -24.22
N GLU A 65 3.06 0.99 -23.54
CA GLU A 65 2.03 1.75 -22.82
C GLU A 65 1.27 2.75 -23.70
N SER A 66 1.93 3.35 -24.69
CA SER A 66 1.29 4.31 -25.59
C SER A 66 0.04 3.80 -26.33
N PRO A 67 -0.01 2.55 -26.87
CA PRO A 67 -1.19 2.08 -27.59
C PRO A 67 -2.38 1.68 -26.69
N ILE A 68 -2.18 1.56 -25.38
CA ILE A 68 -3.20 1.06 -24.43
C ILE A 68 -3.80 2.15 -23.54
N GLU A 69 -3.16 3.32 -23.40
CA GLU A 69 -3.75 4.43 -22.65
C GLU A 69 -5.01 4.99 -23.36
N PRO A 70 -6.05 5.42 -22.61
CA PRO A 70 -6.10 5.63 -21.15
C PRO A 70 -6.75 4.49 -20.34
N ASP A 71 -7.10 3.37 -20.96
CA ASP A 71 -8.04 2.37 -20.42
C ASP A 71 -7.56 1.62 -19.15
N PRO A 72 -6.28 1.21 -19.04
CA PRO A 72 -5.77 0.62 -17.82
C PRO A 72 -5.38 1.70 -16.79
N TYR A 73 -5.86 1.50 -15.56
CA TYR A 73 -5.54 2.31 -14.39
C TYR A 73 -4.53 1.61 -13.46
N GLY A 74 -4.55 0.28 -13.42
CA GLY A 74 -3.58 -0.52 -12.66
C GLY A 74 -2.22 -0.58 -13.36
N ASN A 75 -1.13 -0.72 -12.62
CA ASN A 75 0.25 -0.87 -13.14
C ASN A 75 0.67 0.16 -14.21
N LYS A 76 0.14 1.38 -14.14
CA LYS A 76 0.40 2.45 -15.10
C LYS A 76 1.77 3.08 -14.87
N LEU A 77 2.64 3.17 -15.87
CA LEU A 77 3.95 3.79 -15.72
C LEU A 77 3.82 5.32 -15.58
N GLN A 78 4.80 5.90 -14.90
CA GLN A 78 4.96 7.34 -14.84
C GLN A 78 5.88 7.77 -15.99
N LEU A 79 5.30 8.08 -17.15
CA LEU A 79 6.03 8.49 -18.35
C LEU A 79 6.39 9.98 -18.33
N LYS A 80 7.45 10.35 -19.04
CA LYS A 80 7.84 11.75 -19.31
C LYS A 80 6.78 12.45 -20.16
N GLU A 81 6.76 13.80 -20.17
CA GLU A 81 5.75 14.62 -20.89
C GLU A 81 5.59 14.29 -22.38
N LYS A 82 6.61 13.68 -23.03
CA LYS A 82 6.57 13.25 -24.43
C LYS A 82 6.41 11.73 -24.62
N GLY A 83 6.14 10.97 -23.56
CA GLY A 83 6.06 9.50 -23.61
C GLY A 83 7.38 8.77 -23.89
N LYS A 84 8.49 9.49 -24.10
CA LYS A 84 9.81 8.94 -24.45
C LYS A 84 10.57 8.41 -23.24
N GLY A 85 9.96 7.45 -22.55
CA GLY A 85 10.53 6.77 -21.39
C GLY A 85 9.89 7.15 -20.06
N VAL A 86 10.25 6.38 -19.04
CA VAL A 86 9.82 6.58 -17.65
C VAL A 86 10.51 7.82 -17.05
N VAL A 87 9.79 8.55 -16.19
CA VAL A 87 10.31 9.72 -15.46
C VAL A 87 11.55 9.34 -14.66
N SER A 88 12.57 10.20 -14.69
CA SER A 88 13.73 10.07 -13.82
C SER A 88 13.33 10.36 -12.37
N GLY A 89 13.54 9.40 -11.47
CA GLY A 89 13.27 9.57 -10.05
C GLY A 89 12.95 8.24 -9.37
N LEU A 90 12.37 8.30 -8.17
CA LEU A 90 12.09 7.14 -7.33
C LEU A 90 10.84 6.34 -7.76
N LYS A 91 10.10 6.80 -8.77
CA LYS A 91 8.81 6.21 -9.16
C LYS A 91 8.87 5.68 -10.58
N LEU A 92 8.62 4.37 -10.73
CA LEU A 92 8.38 3.73 -12.03
C LEU A 92 6.91 3.81 -12.43
N PHE A 93 6.01 3.58 -11.47
CA PHE A 93 4.56 3.54 -11.67
C PHE A 93 3.87 4.72 -11.02
N LYS A 94 2.70 5.09 -11.55
CA LYS A 94 1.77 6.02 -10.89
C LYS A 94 1.28 5.40 -9.57
N PRO A 95 1.01 6.20 -8.53
CA PRO A 95 0.55 5.67 -7.24
C PRO A 95 -0.76 4.87 -7.38
N TYR A 96 -0.67 3.56 -7.13
CA TYR A 96 -1.76 2.61 -7.37
C TYR A 96 -3.09 3.01 -6.70
N PHE A 97 -3.04 3.52 -5.45
CA PHE A 97 -4.23 3.92 -4.71
C PHE A 97 -4.97 5.11 -5.34
N LYS A 98 -4.23 6.04 -5.98
CA LYS A 98 -4.84 7.18 -6.68
C LYS A 98 -5.51 6.72 -7.96
N GLU A 99 -4.86 5.83 -8.71
CA GLU A 99 -5.42 5.32 -9.96
C GLU A 99 -6.62 4.38 -9.72
N TYR A 100 -6.60 3.59 -8.64
CA TYR A 100 -7.75 2.80 -8.21
C TYR A 100 -8.97 3.67 -7.87
N GLN A 101 -8.76 4.75 -7.11
CA GLN A 101 -9.83 5.72 -6.80
C GLN A 101 -10.38 6.34 -8.09
N LYS A 102 -9.51 6.84 -8.98
CA LYS A 102 -9.93 7.41 -10.27
C LYS A 102 -10.73 6.42 -11.13
N TRP A 103 -10.27 5.18 -11.23
CA TRP A 103 -10.93 4.12 -12.00
C TRP A 103 -12.37 3.89 -11.54
N ARG A 104 -12.56 3.73 -10.23
CA ARG A 104 -13.88 3.53 -9.63
C ARG A 104 -14.74 4.78 -9.73
N ASP A 105 -14.20 5.93 -9.34
CA ASP A 105 -14.96 7.17 -9.18
C ASP A 105 -15.42 7.73 -10.54
N LYS A 106 -14.64 7.51 -11.62
CA LYS A 106 -15.07 7.85 -12.98
C LYS A 106 -16.25 7.00 -13.46
N ALA A 107 -16.25 5.70 -13.17
CA ALA A 107 -17.37 4.82 -13.51
C ALA A 107 -18.67 5.28 -12.82
N ILE A 108 -18.59 5.59 -11.51
CA ILE A 108 -19.73 6.08 -10.72
C ILE A 108 -20.19 7.44 -11.24
N SER A 109 -19.26 8.35 -11.52
CA SER A 109 -19.58 9.70 -12.01
C SER A 109 -20.26 9.64 -13.38
N ALA A 110 -19.79 8.77 -14.28
CA ALA A 110 -20.43 8.54 -15.58
C ALA A 110 -21.85 8.02 -15.44
N ALA A 111 -22.07 7.01 -14.58
CA ALA A 111 -23.40 6.48 -14.30
C ALA A 111 -24.34 7.54 -13.70
N LYS A 112 -23.88 8.33 -12.73
CA LYS A 112 -24.69 9.40 -12.12
C LYS A 112 -25.03 10.49 -13.13
N ASN A 113 -24.08 10.91 -13.97
CA ASN A 113 -24.35 11.91 -15.00
C ASN A 113 -25.48 11.48 -15.96
N LEU A 114 -25.46 10.22 -16.40
CA LEU A 114 -26.51 9.65 -17.26
C LEU A 114 -27.87 9.65 -16.55
N LEU A 115 -27.92 9.20 -15.30
CA LEU A 115 -29.17 9.08 -14.54
C LEU A 115 -29.74 10.45 -14.15
N THR A 116 -28.91 11.40 -13.71
CA THR A 116 -29.39 12.68 -13.18
C THR A 116 -29.58 13.73 -14.25
N ASN A 117 -28.61 13.89 -15.15
CA ASN A 117 -28.55 15.00 -16.10
C ASN A 117 -29.14 14.61 -17.45
N GLU A 118 -28.78 13.44 -17.97
CA GLU A 118 -29.25 12.97 -19.28
C GLU A 118 -30.60 12.22 -19.20
N LYS A 119 -31.03 11.82 -17.99
CA LYS A 119 -32.27 11.06 -17.74
C LYS A 119 -32.33 9.76 -18.54
N VAL A 120 -31.23 9.00 -18.49
CA VAL A 120 -31.07 7.74 -19.21
C VAL A 120 -30.79 6.61 -18.23
N ASP A 121 -31.43 5.46 -18.45
CA ASP A 121 -31.19 4.23 -17.68
C ASP A 121 -29.75 3.72 -17.88
N VAL A 122 -29.21 3.07 -16.85
CA VAL A 122 -27.80 2.69 -16.81
C VAL A 122 -27.63 1.24 -16.37
N ALA A 123 -26.78 0.49 -17.07
CA ALA A 123 -26.20 -0.74 -16.56
C ALA A 123 -24.72 -0.56 -16.21
N ILE A 124 -24.33 -0.96 -15.01
CA ILE A 124 -22.94 -1.08 -14.58
C ILE A 124 -22.58 -2.57 -14.52
N VAL A 125 -21.55 -2.96 -15.27
CA VAL A 125 -21.03 -4.33 -15.32
C VAL A 125 -19.65 -4.36 -14.67
N GLY A 126 -19.49 -5.21 -13.66
CA GLY A 126 -18.19 -5.49 -13.05
C GLY A 126 -17.74 -6.91 -13.37
N MET A 127 -16.49 -7.07 -13.80
CA MET A 127 -15.90 -8.36 -14.16
C MET A 127 -14.51 -8.53 -13.56
N ASP A 128 -14.11 -9.76 -13.31
CA ASP A 128 -12.78 -10.14 -12.78
C ASP A 128 -12.31 -11.39 -13.52
N VAL A 129 -11.04 -11.42 -13.91
CA VAL A 129 -10.44 -12.56 -14.62
C VAL A 129 -9.88 -13.58 -13.63
N LYS A 130 -10.29 -14.83 -13.77
CA LYS A 130 -9.92 -15.90 -12.83
C LYS A 130 -8.44 -16.24 -12.95
N ASN A 131 -7.71 -16.10 -11.85
CA ASN A 131 -6.26 -16.43 -11.74
C ASN A 131 -5.41 -15.77 -12.84
N TYR A 132 -5.75 -14.53 -13.21
CA TYR A 132 -5.23 -13.83 -14.37
C TYR A 132 -3.73 -14.03 -14.67
N PHE A 133 -2.83 -13.72 -13.74
CA PHE A 133 -1.38 -13.84 -13.93
C PHE A 133 -0.91 -15.24 -14.32
N ASP A 134 -1.51 -16.29 -13.74
CA ASP A 134 -1.17 -17.68 -14.10
C ASP A 134 -1.91 -18.13 -15.38
N SER A 135 -3.08 -17.56 -15.68
CA SER A 135 -3.87 -17.91 -16.87
C SER A 135 -3.38 -17.27 -18.17
N VAL A 136 -2.58 -16.20 -18.08
CA VAL A 136 -1.93 -15.59 -19.26
C VAL A 136 -1.08 -16.63 -19.99
N GLN A 137 -1.12 -16.59 -21.32
CA GLN A 137 -0.29 -17.39 -22.21
C GLN A 137 0.60 -16.47 -23.04
N LEU A 138 1.53 -15.79 -22.37
CA LEU A 138 2.42 -14.81 -22.99
C LEU A 138 3.36 -15.50 -23.98
N ASP A 139 3.31 -15.06 -25.23
CA ASP A 139 4.27 -15.41 -26.26
C ASP A 139 5.30 -14.28 -26.43
N PHE A 140 6.58 -14.59 -26.17
CA PHE A 140 7.66 -13.61 -26.28
C PHE A 140 8.03 -13.29 -27.72
N ASP A 141 7.74 -14.16 -28.67
CA ASP A 141 8.05 -13.93 -30.07
C ASP A 141 7.04 -12.92 -30.64
N ASP A 142 5.76 -13.05 -30.26
CA ASP A 142 4.72 -12.03 -30.52
C ASP A 142 5.04 -10.69 -29.85
N LEU A 143 5.53 -10.72 -28.60
CA LEU A 143 5.97 -9.51 -27.89
C LEU A 143 7.07 -8.77 -28.64
N VAL A 144 8.11 -9.48 -29.09
CA VAL A 144 9.23 -8.91 -29.85
C VAL A 144 8.73 -8.34 -31.18
N TYR A 145 7.85 -9.06 -31.90
CA TYR A 145 7.24 -8.56 -33.12
C TYR A 145 6.47 -7.25 -32.90
N ASN A 146 5.64 -7.18 -31.86
CA ASN A 146 4.87 -5.99 -31.50
C ASN A 146 5.76 -4.81 -31.07
N LEU A 147 6.83 -5.06 -30.33
CA LEU A 147 7.79 -4.02 -29.95
C LEU A 147 8.45 -3.41 -31.19
N ASN A 148 8.86 -4.24 -32.15
CA ASN A 148 9.46 -3.80 -33.40
C ASN A 148 8.47 -3.01 -34.29
N SER A 149 7.18 -3.38 -34.30
CA SER A 149 6.17 -2.68 -35.11
C SER A 149 5.71 -1.34 -34.51
N LEU A 150 5.65 -1.23 -33.18
CA LEU A 150 5.31 0.01 -32.47
C LEU A 150 6.44 1.05 -32.52
N HIS A 151 7.63 0.63 -32.91
CA HIS A 151 8.80 1.48 -32.96
C HIS A 151 8.79 2.42 -34.18
N LYS A 152 8.66 3.73 -33.95
CA LYS A 152 8.57 4.74 -35.02
C LYS A 152 9.82 5.61 -35.20
N GLU A 153 10.84 5.50 -34.35
CA GLU A 153 12.02 6.38 -34.38
C GLU A 153 13.22 5.73 -35.09
N LYS A 154 14.09 6.52 -35.74
CA LYS A 154 15.30 5.99 -36.42
C LYS A 154 16.49 5.76 -35.47
N ASP A 155 16.48 6.37 -34.27
CA ASP A 155 17.65 6.42 -33.37
C ASP A 155 17.62 5.38 -32.23
N PHE A 156 16.49 4.73 -31.96
CA PHE A 156 16.38 3.72 -30.91
C PHE A 156 16.46 2.32 -31.54
N ASN A 157 17.66 1.75 -31.58
CA ASN A 157 17.84 0.41 -32.12
C ASN A 157 17.40 -0.64 -31.09
N LEU A 158 16.18 -1.18 -31.22
CA LEU A 158 15.65 -2.26 -30.38
C LEU A 158 16.61 -3.46 -30.31
N LYS A 159 17.40 -3.72 -31.37
CA LYS A 159 18.43 -4.77 -31.39
C LYS A 159 19.44 -4.64 -30.24
N ASN A 160 19.70 -3.41 -29.78
CA ASN A 160 20.61 -3.17 -28.65
C ASN A 160 20.02 -3.65 -27.30
N TYR A 161 18.70 -3.89 -27.23
CA TYR A 161 17.99 -4.32 -26.02
C TYR A 161 17.36 -5.71 -26.15
N ASP A 162 17.63 -6.43 -27.25
CA ASP A 162 17.21 -7.82 -27.45
C ASP A 162 17.62 -8.69 -26.26
N ILE A 163 18.84 -8.48 -25.74
CA ILE A 163 19.35 -9.21 -24.58
C ILE A 163 18.48 -9.04 -23.33
N LEU A 164 17.90 -7.85 -23.08
CA LEU A 164 17.05 -7.65 -21.91
C LEU A 164 15.72 -8.41 -22.05
N THR A 165 15.15 -8.43 -23.25
CA THR A 165 13.90 -9.15 -23.53
C THR A 165 14.13 -10.66 -23.50
N SER A 166 15.25 -11.14 -24.04
CA SER A 166 15.67 -12.55 -23.95
C SER A 166 15.92 -12.99 -22.51
N LEU A 167 16.63 -12.21 -21.69
CA LEU A 167 16.82 -12.50 -20.27
C LEU A 167 15.48 -12.52 -19.52
N LEU A 168 14.55 -11.62 -19.86
CA LEU A 168 13.21 -11.62 -19.27
C LEU A 168 12.42 -12.88 -19.64
N LYS A 169 12.49 -13.32 -20.91
CA LYS A 169 11.92 -14.60 -21.39
C LYS A 169 12.46 -15.77 -20.57
N GLU A 170 13.77 -15.85 -20.39
CA GLU A 170 14.41 -16.90 -19.60
C GLU A 170 13.96 -16.88 -18.13
N ILE A 171 13.84 -15.71 -17.50
CA ILE A 171 13.35 -15.59 -16.11
C ILE A 171 11.94 -16.18 -15.98
N HIS A 172 11.04 -15.83 -16.91
CA HIS A 172 9.66 -16.34 -16.91
C HIS A 172 9.63 -17.86 -17.10
N LEU A 173 10.32 -18.38 -18.12
CA LEU A 173 10.40 -19.82 -18.39
C LEU A 173 10.93 -20.60 -17.19
N GLN A 174 12.03 -20.13 -16.60
CA GLN A 174 12.64 -20.80 -15.45
C GLN A 174 11.74 -20.77 -14.23
N TYR A 175 11.06 -19.65 -13.94
CA TYR A 175 10.08 -19.60 -12.86
C TYR A 175 8.97 -20.63 -13.04
N TYR A 176 8.35 -20.70 -14.21
CA TYR A 176 7.25 -21.65 -14.44
C TYR A 176 7.73 -23.11 -14.53
N ASN A 177 8.96 -23.36 -14.99
CA ASN A 177 9.56 -24.70 -14.94
C ASN A 177 9.80 -25.20 -13.50
N THR A 178 10.00 -24.29 -12.53
CA THR A 178 10.13 -24.68 -11.11
C THR A 178 8.79 -25.04 -10.47
N ARG A 179 7.66 -24.54 -11.00
CA ARG A 179 6.33 -24.76 -10.43
C ARG A 179 5.74 -26.09 -10.88
N LYS A 180 5.47 -26.98 -9.92
CA LYS A 180 4.84 -28.29 -10.18
C LYS A 180 3.36 -28.22 -10.51
N ASP A 181 2.69 -27.16 -10.06
CA ASP A 181 1.26 -26.93 -10.26
C ASP A 181 0.94 -26.25 -11.61
N TYR A 182 1.97 -25.91 -12.37
CA TYR A 182 1.87 -25.25 -13.66
C TYR A 182 2.53 -26.10 -14.74
N LYS A 183 1.92 -26.16 -15.94
CA LYS A 183 2.53 -26.77 -17.12
C LYS A 183 2.52 -25.75 -18.25
N PRO A 184 3.69 -25.28 -18.72
CA PRO A 184 3.74 -24.38 -19.85
C PRO A 184 3.23 -25.08 -21.12
N GLU A 185 2.56 -24.32 -21.98
CA GLU A 185 2.09 -24.80 -23.28
C GLU A 185 3.07 -24.34 -24.35
N GLY A 186 4.07 -25.17 -24.65
CA GLY A 186 5.18 -24.80 -25.54
C GLY A 186 5.99 -23.64 -24.98
N ASN A 187 6.13 -22.56 -25.77
CA ASN A 187 6.85 -21.33 -25.37
C ASN A 187 5.97 -20.32 -24.61
N LYS A 188 4.68 -20.61 -24.42
CA LYS A 188 3.74 -19.70 -23.75
C LYS A 188 3.76 -19.92 -22.25
N VAL A 189 3.87 -18.82 -21.51
CA VAL A 189 4.00 -18.82 -20.05
C VAL A 189 3.13 -17.74 -19.42
N GLY A 190 2.80 -17.94 -18.15
CA GLY A 190 2.14 -16.91 -17.35
C GLY A 190 3.06 -15.72 -17.02
N LEU A 191 2.58 -14.90 -16.10
CA LEU A 191 3.25 -13.72 -15.59
C LEU A 191 3.66 -13.95 -14.10
N PRO A 192 4.97 -14.07 -13.79
CA PRO A 192 5.42 -14.28 -12.42
C PRO A 192 4.99 -13.13 -11.51
N ILE A 193 4.21 -13.43 -10.46
CA ILE A 193 3.82 -12.43 -9.47
C ILE A 193 5.05 -12.10 -8.61
N GLY A 194 5.33 -10.80 -8.42
CA GLY A 194 6.51 -10.30 -7.71
C GLY A 194 7.61 -9.77 -8.64
N LEU A 195 7.50 -9.99 -9.94
CA LEU A 195 8.34 -9.37 -10.96
C LEU A 195 7.65 -8.09 -11.48
N LEU A 196 8.31 -6.93 -11.45
CA LEU A 196 7.65 -5.66 -11.76
C LEU A 196 7.21 -5.54 -13.23
N SER A 197 7.98 -6.13 -14.15
CA SER A 197 7.67 -6.17 -15.59
C SER A 197 6.37 -6.93 -15.89
N SER A 198 5.99 -7.89 -15.04
CA SER A 198 4.71 -8.62 -15.17
C SER A 198 3.50 -7.68 -15.16
N GLY A 199 3.58 -6.55 -14.44
CA GLY A 199 2.49 -5.57 -14.42
C GLY A 199 2.31 -4.84 -15.76
N VAL A 200 3.40 -4.54 -16.45
CA VAL A 200 3.39 -3.91 -17.79
C VAL A 200 2.91 -4.92 -18.83
N LEU A 201 3.44 -6.14 -18.78
CA LEU A 201 3.05 -7.23 -19.69
C LEU A 201 1.58 -7.62 -19.54
N ALA A 202 1.06 -7.62 -18.31
CA ALA A 202 -0.37 -7.81 -18.03
C ALA A 202 -1.22 -6.78 -18.79
N ASN A 203 -0.92 -5.49 -18.63
CA ASN A 203 -1.70 -4.47 -19.32
C ASN A 203 -1.66 -4.61 -20.84
N TRP A 204 -0.48 -4.91 -21.40
CA TRP A 204 -0.33 -5.16 -22.83
C TRP A 204 -1.10 -6.40 -23.32
N TYR A 205 -1.12 -7.49 -22.55
CA TYR A 205 -1.77 -8.75 -22.95
C TYR A 205 -3.28 -8.60 -23.19
N LEU A 206 -3.94 -7.69 -22.46
CA LEU A 206 -5.37 -7.42 -22.60
C LEU A 206 -5.71 -6.28 -23.58
N LYS A 207 -4.73 -5.71 -24.30
CA LYS A 207 -4.96 -4.57 -25.19
C LYS A 207 -6.05 -4.82 -26.25
N GLU A 208 -6.06 -6.00 -26.87
CA GLU A 208 -6.99 -6.32 -27.94
C GLU A 208 -8.41 -6.51 -27.39
N PHE A 209 -8.52 -7.03 -26.17
CA PHE A 209 -9.78 -7.08 -25.44
C PHE A 209 -10.29 -5.67 -25.12
N ASP A 210 -9.43 -4.79 -24.60
CA ASP A 210 -9.78 -3.40 -24.29
C ASP A 210 -10.30 -2.67 -25.55
N LEU A 211 -9.64 -2.86 -26.70
CA LEU A 211 -10.07 -2.33 -28.00
C LEU A 211 -11.41 -2.90 -28.46
N ASN A 212 -11.59 -4.23 -28.38
CA ASN A 212 -12.82 -4.88 -28.81
C ASN A 212 -14.01 -4.53 -27.94
N VAL A 213 -13.83 -4.30 -26.64
CA VAL A 213 -14.92 -3.77 -25.80
C VAL A 213 -15.32 -2.39 -26.28
N LYS A 214 -14.38 -1.48 -26.52
CA LYS A 214 -14.70 -0.12 -26.98
C LYS A 214 -15.38 -0.12 -28.35
N ASP A 215 -14.82 -0.86 -29.31
CA ASP A 215 -15.32 -0.91 -30.69
C ASP A 215 -16.70 -1.58 -30.77
N LYS A 216 -16.83 -2.78 -30.18
CA LYS A 216 -18.04 -3.58 -30.35
C LYS A 216 -19.15 -3.21 -29.37
N LEU A 217 -18.84 -2.73 -28.17
CA LEU A 217 -19.85 -2.37 -27.16
C LEU A 217 -20.18 -0.88 -27.13
N ASN A 218 -19.20 -0.01 -27.46
CA ASN A 218 -19.29 1.44 -27.35
C ASN A 218 -19.88 1.92 -26.00
N PRO A 219 -19.26 1.56 -24.86
CA PRO A 219 -19.77 1.94 -23.54
C PRO A 219 -19.51 3.43 -23.24
N VAL A 220 -20.32 4.02 -22.36
CA VAL A 220 -20.10 5.40 -21.88
C VAL A 220 -18.83 5.48 -21.02
N TYR A 221 -18.55 4.40 -20.30
CA TYR A 221 -17.28 4.24 -19.59
C TYR A 221 -16.78 2.81 -19.72
N TYR A 222 -15.49 2.69 -20.02
CA TYR A 222 -14.72 1.47 -19.88
C TYR A 222 -13.45 1.79 -19.09
N GLY A 223 -13.11 0.94 -18.14
CA GLY A 223 -11.83 1.04 -17.45
C GLY A 223 -11.47 -0.25 -16.76
N ARG A 224 -10.17 -0.55 -16.75
CA ARG A 224 -9.63 -1.77 -16.14
C ARG A 224 -8.55 -1.45 -15.12
N TYR A 225 -8.61 -2.06 -13.94
CA TYR A 225 -7.55 -2.03 -12.94
C TYR A 225 -6.89 -3.41 -12.88
N VAL A 226 -5.87 -3.61 -13.72
CA VAL A 226 -5.26 -4.93 -13.96
C VAL A 226 -6.28 -5.94 -14.50
N ASP A 227 -6.86 -6.84 -13.72
CA ASP A 227 -7.88 -7.80 -14.16
C ASP A 227 -9.31 -7.43 -13.77
N ASP A 228 -9.47 -6.43 -12.89
CA ASP A 228 -10.77 -5.88 -12.50
C ASP A 228 -11.29 -4.92 -13.59
N ILE A 229 -12.45 -5.21 -14.15
CA ILE A 229 -13.05 -4.45 -15.27
C ILE A 229 -14.36 -3.81 -14.82
N LEU A 230 -14.55 -2.53 -15.16
CA LEU A 230 -15.81 -1.81 -14.99
C LEU A 230 -16.28 -1.24 -16.32
N ILE A 231 -17.56 -1.43 -16.62
CA ILE A 231 -18.21 -0.98 -17.85
C ILE A 231 -19.53 -0.30 -17.50
N VAL A 232 -19.80 0.87 -18.09
CA VAL A 232 -21.07 1.60 -17.95
C VAL A 232 -21.73 1.69 -19.33
N ILE A 233 -22.94 1.15 -19.43
CA ILE A 233 -23.73 1.10 -20.66
C ILE A 233 -24.97 1.97 -20.46
N ALA A 234 -25.20 2.92 -21.37
CA ALA A 234 -26.39 3.76 -21.39
C ALA A 234 -27.55 3.07 -22.12
N ASN A 235 -28.76 3.31 -21.63
CA ASN A 235 -30.03 2.83 -22.16
C ASN A 235 -30.02 1.35 -22.57
N PRO A 236 -29.66 0.42 -21.65
CA PRO A 236 -29.59 -0.98 -22.01
C PRO A 236 -31.01 -1.53 -22.25
N LYS A 237 -31.22 -2.15 -23.42
CA LYS A 237 -32.50 -2.70 -23.85
C LYS A 237 -32.72 -4.09 -23.25
N TYR A 238 -33.74 -4.25 -22.43
CA TYR A 238 -34.21 -5.54 -21.94
C TYR A 238 -35.35 -6.09 -22.79
N ASP A 239 -35.25 -7.37 -23.16
CA ASP A 239 -36.32 -8.11 -23.83
C ASP A 239 -37.02 -9.02 -22.79
N GLY A 240 -38.15 -8.54 -22.25
CA GLY A 240 -39.20 -9.38 -21.60
C GLY A 240 -39.32 -9.37 -20.07
N GLU A 241 -40.55 -9.60 -19.59
CA GLU A 241 -40.91 -9.88 -18.19
C GLU A 241 -40.41 -11.29 -17.80
N THR A 242 -39.22 -11.41 -17.21
CA THR A 242 -38.71 -12.68 -16.68
C THR A 242 -37.85 -12.47 -15.43
N SER A 243 -37.68 -13.52 -14.62
CA SER A 243 -36.93 -13.48 -13.34
C SER A 243 -35.51 -12.90 -13.45
N ASN A 244 -34.97 -12.32 -12.36
CA ASN A 244 -33.63 -11.71 -12.30
C ASN A 244 -32.47 -12.57 -12.84
N LYS A 245 -32.56 -13.91 -12.72
CA LYS A 245 -31.50 -14.81 -13.21
C LYS A 245 -31.48 -14.89 -14.74
N ASP A 246 -32.65 -14.96 -15.35
CA ASP A 246 -32.83 -15.00 -16.80
C ASP A 246 -32.42 -13.65 -17.45
N LEU A 247 -32.70 -12.54 -16.77
CA LEU A 247 -32.28 -11.19 -17.19
C LEU A 247 -30.75 -11.05 -17.28
N ARG A 248 -30.00 -11.58 -16.31
CA ARG A 248 -28.52 -11.52 -16.34
C ARG A 248 -27.95 -12.31 -17.51
N GLU A 249 -28.46 -13.51 -17.76
CA GLU A 249 -27.98 -14.36 -18.86
C GLU A 249 -28.33 -13.77 -20.23
N LYS A 250 -29.55 -13.27 -20.41
CA LYS A 250 -29.96 -12.56 -21.64
C LYS A 250 -29.14 -11.30 -21.88
N PHE A 251 -28.87 -10.52 -20.85
CA PHE A 251 -28.03 -9.32 -20.95
C PHE A 251 -26.62 -9.67 -21.40
N LEU A 252 -25.97 -10.63 -20.73
CA LEU A 252 -24.62 -11.07 -21.09
C LEU A 252 -24.57 -11.63 -22.51
N LYS A 253 -25.60 -12.38 -22.92
CA LYS A 253 -25.72 -12.88 -24.29
C LYS A 253 -25.73 -11.72 -25.29
N LYS A 254 -26.68 -10.79 -25.15
CA LYS A 254 -26.90 -9.68 -26.09
C LYS A 254 -25.72 -8.70 -26.20
N TYR A 255 -25.12 -8.36 -25.07
CA TYR A 255 -24.09 -7.32 -25.00
C TYR A 255 -22.66 -7.86 -25.13
N PHE A 256 -22.41 -9.13 -24.81
CA PHE A 256 -21.05 -9.68 -24.81
C PHE A 256 -20.87 -10.90 -25.71
N LEU A 257 -21.78 -11.89 -25.68
CA LEU A 257 -21.63 -13.10 -26.50
C LEU A 257 -21.94 -12.85 -27.97
N ASP A 258 -23.12 -12.27 -28.27
CA ASP A 258 -23.58 -12.01 -29.63
C ASP A 258 -22.69 -10.97 -30.34
N ARG A 259 -21.98 -10.15 -29.56
CA ARG A 259 -20.97 -9.20 -30.05
C ARG A 259 -19.56 -9.79 -30.15
N GLY A 260 -19.36 -11.06 -29.78
CA GLY A 260 -18.07 -11.75 -29.87
C GLY A 260 -16.97 -11.12 -28.99
N ILE A 261 -17.34 -10.53 -27.85
CA ILE A 261 -16.42 -10.03 -26.81
C ILE A 261 -16.10 -11.17 -25.85
N LEU A 262 -17.13 -11.93 -25.46
CA LEU A 262 -17.01 -13.12 -24.63
C LEU A 262 -17.45 -14.36 -25.43
N ALA A 263 -16.96 -15.52 -25.01
CA ALA A 263 -17.42 -16.83 -25.46
C ALA A 263 -17.88 -17.67 -24.26
N LYS A 264 -18.65 -18.73 -24.52
CA LYS A 264 -18.91 -19.76 -23.50
C LYS A 264 -17.69 -20.69 -23.39
N ALA A 265 -17.26 -20.97 -22.16
CA ALA A 265 -16.20 -21.93 -21.91
C ALA A 265 -16.64 -23.34 -22.36
N GLN A 266 -15.72 -24.11 -22.94
CA GLN A 266 -16.01 -25.49 -23.35
C GLN A 266 -16.38 -26.35 -22.14
N GLY A 267 -17.60 -26.92 -22.15
CA GLY A 267 -18.06 -27.89 -21.14
C GLY A 267 -18.36 -27.31 -19.75
N LYS A 268 -18.39 -25.98 -19.58
CA LYS A 268 -18.72 -25.31 -18.31
C LYS A 268 -19.70 -24.16 -18.52
N ASP A 269 -20.43 -23.81 -17.47
CA ASP A 269 -21.33 -22.65 -17.44
C ASP A 269 -20.58 -21.33 -17.13
N ASP A 270 -19.34 -21.23 -17.64
CA ASP A 270 -18.40 -20.12 -17.43
C ASP A 270 -18.20 -19.33 -18.74
N PHE A 271 -17.73 -18.09 -18.63
CA PHE A 271 -17.45 -17.21 -19.78
C PHE A 271 -15.94 -17.05 -19.96
N THR A 272 -15.48 -16.97 -21.21
CA THR A 272 -14.09 -16.65 -21.56
C THR A 272 -13.99 -15.38 -22.38
N ILE A 273 -12.88 -14.66 -22.27
CA ILE A 273 -12.52 -13.56 -23.19
C ILE A 273 -12.16 -14.18 -24.53
N ASN A 274 -12.80 -13.74 -25.61
CA ASN A 274 -12.70 -14.40 -26.91
C ASN A 274 -11.27 -14.32 -27.50
N GLU A 275 -10.58 -13.20 -27.31
CA GLU A 275 -9.28 -12.91 -27.92
C GLU A 275 -8.12 -13.70 -27.30
N VAL A 276 -8.25 -14.06 -26.02
CA VAL A 276 -7.14 -14.61 -25.22
C VAL A 276 -7.52 -15.85 -24.39
N ASN A 277 -8.75 -16.35 -24.57
CA ASN A 277 -9.32 -17.53 -23.90
C ASN A 277 -9.18 -17.53 -22.36
N LEU A 278 -9.27 -16.35 -21.74
CA LEU A 278 -9.18 -16.20 -20.29
C LEU A 278 -10.55 -16.36 -19.62
N GLU A 279 -10.68 -17.23 -18.61
CA GLU A 279 -11.93 -17.45 -17.86
C GLU A 279 -12.30 -16.24 -16.98
N ILE A 280 -13.55 -15.79 -17.05
CA ILE A 280 -14.13 -14.79 -16.14
C ILE A 280 -14.57 -15.47 -14.84
N GLN A 281 -14.27 -14.85 -13.70
CA GLN A 281 -14.71 -15.33 -12.39
C GLN A 281 -16.21 -15.07 -12.17
N LYS A 282 -17.05 -16.05 -12.49
CA LYS A 282 -18.53 -15.98 -12.40
C LYS A 282 -19.08 -15.44 -11.06
N THR A 283 -18.45 -15.80 -9.95
CA THR A 283 -18.85 -15.36 -8.60
C THR A 283 -18.61 -13.88 -8.34
N LYS A 284 -17.75 -13.23 -9.12
CA LYS A 284 -17.45 -11.79 -9.05
C LYS A 284 -18.08 -10.98 -10.17
N LEU A 285 -18.66 -11.63 -11.17
CA LEU A 285 -19.40 -10.95 -12.23
C LEU A 285 -20.65 -10.29 -11.63
N SER A 286 -20.68 -8.95 -11.66
CA SER A 286 -21.77 -8.13 -11.15
C SER A 286 -22.46 -7.40 -12.29
N LEU A 287 -23.78 -7.31 -12.21
CA LEU A 287 -24.62 -6.53 -13.10
C LEU A 287 -25.57 -5.72 -12.23
N MET A 288 -25.44 -4.40 -12.29
CA MET A 288 -26.32 -3.45 -11.60
C MET A 288 -27.08 -2.65 -12.65
N TYR A 289 -28.39 -2.57 -12.50
CA TYR A 289 -29.26 -1.77 -13.37
C TYR A 289 -29.88 -0.64 -12.55
N PHE A 290 -29.94 0.55 -13.15
CA PHE A 290 -30.51 1.75 -12.57
C PHE A 290 -31.48 2.37 -13.55
N ASP A 291 -32.73 2.50 -13.13
CA ASP A 291 -33.75 3.27 -13.83
C ASP A 291 -33.59 4.76 -13.46
N CYS A 292 -33.62 5.64 -14.45
CA CYS A 292 -33.44 7.08 -14.24
C CYS A 292 -34.60 7.76 -13.49
N SER A 293 -35.76 7.10 -13.40
CA SER A 293 -36.93 7.55 -12.63
C SER A 293 -36.90 7.13 -11.16
N GLU A 294 -36.01 6.21 -10.78
CA GLU A 294 -35.89 5.67 -9.43
C GLU A 294 -34.83 6.42 -8.59
N PRO A 295 -34.93 6.39 -7.24
CA PRO A 295 -33.94 7.02 -6.36
C PRO A 295 -32.53 6.39 -6.47
N LEU A 296 -31.50 7.25 -6.49
CA LEU A 296 -30.09 6.84 -6.58
C LEU A 296 -29.47 6.36 -5.25
N THR A 297 -30.31 6.03 -4.27
CA THR A 297 -29.93 5.70 -2.88
C THR A 297 -28.79 4.69 -2.78
N LEU A 298 -28.74 3.68 -3.66
CA LEU A 298 -27.67 2.69 -3.66
C LEU A 298 -26.31 3.30 -4.01
N LEU A 299 -26.24 4.13 -5.06
CA LEU A 299 -25.01 4.80 -5.48
C LEU A 299 -24.58 5.85 -4.45
N ASP A 300 -25.54 6.61 -3.90
CA ASP A 300 -25.27 7.63 -2.90
C ASP A 300 -24.75 7.02 -1.58
N ASN A 301 -25.35 5.92 -1.12
CA ASN A 301 -24.88 5.20 0.06
C ASN A 301 -23.48 4.59 -0.16
N PHE A 302 -23.21 4.05 -1.36
CA PHE A 302 -21.89 3.52 -1.68
C PHE A 302 -20.82 4.62 -1.68
N GLU A 303 -21.11 5.77 -2.29
CA GLU A 303 -20.22 6.94 -2.30
C GLU A 303 -19.98 7.48 -0.88
N TYR A 304 -21.03 7.53 -0.05
CA TYR A 304 -20.94 7.93 1.35
C TYR A 304 -20.02 7.00 2.16
N GLU A 305 -20.18 5.69 2.04
CA GLU A 305 -19.32 4.71 2.72
C GLU A 305 -17.85 4.82 2.26
N ILE A 306 -17.60 5.11 0.98
CA ILE A 306 -16.24 5.36 0.49
C ILE A 306 -15.64 6.61 1.15
N LYS A 307 -16.39 7.72 1.20
CA LYS A 307 -15.92 8.99 1.77
C LYS A 307 -15.61 8.84 3.26
N LYS A 308 -16.47 8.16 4.01
CA LYS A 308 -16.28 7.81 5.43
C LYS A 308 -15.00 6.98 5.69
N ASN A 309 -14.56 6.22 4.68
CA ASN A 309 -13.39 5.37 4.75
C ASN A 309 -12.11 6.02 4.18
N SER A 310 -12.15 7.29 3.79
CA SER A 310 -10.99 7.98 3.22
C SER A 310 -9.88 8.25 4.25
N SER A 311 -8.62 8.14 3.81
CA SER A 311 -7.44 8.25 4.69
C SER A 311 -7.26 9.61 5.36
N GLU A 312 -7.92 10.65 4.86
CA GLU A 312 -7.88 12.01 5.41
C GLU A 312 -8.55 12.09 6.80
N PHE A 313 -9.52 11.22 7.07
CA PHE A 313 -10.20 11.15 8.37
C PHE A 313 -9.36 10.47 9.47
N ARG A 314 -8.15 9.94 9.15
CA ARG A 314 -7.29 9.31 10.18
C ARG A 314 -6.79 10.30 11.25
N PHE A 315 -6.79 11.59 10.94
CA PHE A 315 -6.27 12.66 11.80
C PHE A 315 -7.36 13.36 12.61
N LEU A 316 -8.63 13.03 12.36
CA LEU A 316 -9.71 13.58 13.17
C LEU A 316 -9.72 12.85 14.51
N PRO A 317 -9.70 13.56 15.64
CA PRO A 317 -9.99 12.99 16.93
C PRO A 317 -11.49 12.66 16.95
N GLU A 318 -11.86 11.53 16.33
CA GLU A 318 -13.18 10.97 16.56
C GLU A 318 -13.14 10.36 17.96
N GLU A 319 -13.39 11.18 18.98
CA GLU A 319 -13.57 10.73 20.38
C GLU A 319 -14.66 9.65 20.47
N TYR A 320 -15.58 9.59 19.49
CA TYR A 320 -16.59 8.53 19.33
C TYR A 320 -16.09 7.20 18.72
N ILE A 321 -14.86 7.13 18.18
CA ILE A 321 -14.33 5.89 17.55
C ILE A 321 -13.45 5.07 18.49
N LEU A 322 -12.99 5.63 19.60
CA LEU A 322 -12.20 4.88 20.59
C LEU A 322 -13.00 3.79 21.32
N GLU A 323 -14.33 3.81 21.22
CA GLU A 323 -15.24 2.83 21.82
C GLU A 323 -15.58 1.63 20.90
N ASN A 324 -15.27 1.68 19.60
CA ASN A 324 -15.55 0.54 18.74
C ASN A 324 -14.54 -0.58 19.06
N GLU A 325 -15.02 -1.65 19.67
CA GLU A 325 -14.22 -2.85 19.92
C GLU A 325 -13.65 -3.40 18.61
N PHE A 326 -12.41 -3.91 18.65
CA PHE A 326 -11.74 -4.51 17.48
C PHE A 326 -12.63 -5.54 16.78
N GLN A 327 -13.43 -6.29 17.54
CA GLN A 327 -14.32 -7.30 17.00
C GLN A 327 -15.41 -6.74 16.09
N GLN A 328 -15.89 -5.52 16.33
CA GLN A 328 -16.90 -4.87 15.50
C GLN A 328 -16.33 -4.41 14.16
N GLU A 329 -15.08 -3.93 14.13
CA GLU A 329 -14.42 -3.55 12.87
C GLU A 329 -13.88 -4.77 12.11
N ALA A 330 -13.42 -5.82 12.81
CA ALA A 330 -12.78 -6.98 12.18
C ALA A 330 -13.77 -8.06 11.70
N ASN A 331 -15.07 -7.90 11.95
CA ASN A 331 -16.08 -8.86 11.55
C ASN A 331 -17.31 -8.17 10.95
N SER A 332 -17.87 -8.78 9.91
CA SER A 332 -19.14 -8.40 9.30
C SER A 332 -20.20 -9.46 9.60
N VAL A 333 -21.30 -9.06 10.23
CA VAL A 333 -22.41 -9.97 10.49
C VAL A 333 -23.26 -10.07 9.23
N VAL A 334 -23.41 -11.28 8.70
CA VAL A 334 -24.26 -11.56 7.54
C VAL A 334 -25.67 -11.86 8.04
N TYR A 335 -26.63 -11.07 7.58
CA TYR A 335 -28.05 -11.25 7.90
C TYR A 335 -28.83 -11.74 6.69
N SER A 336 -29.80 -12.61 6.92
CA SER A 336 -30.81 -13.03 5.92
C SER A 336 -32.05 -12.13 5.88
N GLY A 337 -32.11 -11.14 6.77
CA GLY A 337 -33.25 -10.23 6.94
C GLY A 337 -32.84 -9.05 7.81
N SER A 338 -33.75 -8.55 8.63
CA SER A 338 -33.47 -7.38 9.48
C SER A 338 -32.31 -7.63 10.45
N LYS A 339 -31.36 -6.67 10.50
CA LYS A 339 -30.23 -6.66 11.43
C LYS A 339 -30.63 -6.70 12.91
N PHE A 340 -31.85 -6.30 13.24
CA PHE A 340 -32.38 -6.26 14.61
C PHE A 340 -32.97 -7.59 15.09
N LYS A 341 -33.03 -8.63 14.23
CA LYS A 341 -33.56 -9.95 14.60
C LYS A 341 -32.40 -10.95 14.72
N LEU A 342 -32.13 -11.44 15.92
CA LEU A 342 -31.04 -12.42 16.16
C LEU A 342 -31.17 -13.66 15.26
N ARG A 343 -32.38 -14.17 15.06
CA ARG A 343 -32.68 -15.29 14.15
C ARG A 343 -32.32 -15.03 12.68
N SER A 344 -32.10 -13.77 12.30
CA SER A 344 -31.70 -13.40 10.95
C SER A 344 -30.18 -13.47 10.76
N VAL A 345 -29.39 -13.60 11.82
CA VAL A 345 -27.93 -13.81 11.74
C VAL A 345 -27.67 -15.16 11.06
N ARG A 346 -26.83 -15.15 10.04
CA ARG A 346 -26.46 -16.34 9.26
C ARG A 346 -24.98 -16.68 9.38
N ASN A 347 -24.12 -15.67 9.46
CA ASN A 347 -22.69 -15.89 9.53
C ASN A 347 -22.00 -14.68 10.13
N LEU A 348 -20.80 -14.89 10.68
CA LEU A 348 -19.85 -13.85 11.03
C LEU A 348 -18.67 -13.95 10.06
N ALA A 349 -18.66 -13.10 9.04
CA ALA A 349 -17.60 -13.10 8.05
C ALA A 349 -16.43 -12.20 8.49
N PRO A 350 -15.18 -12.71 8.52
CA PRO A 350 -14.02 -11.89 8.84
C PRO A 350 -13.85 -10.74 7.84
N ASP A 351 -13.66 -9.52 8.34
CA ASP A 351 -13.37 -8.34 7.53
C ASP A 351 -11.88 -7.99 7.61
N LYS A 352 -11.14 -8.37 6.55
CA LYS A 352 -9.70 -8.08 6.40
C LYS A 352 -9.41 -6.58 6.31
N PHE A 353 -10.27 -5.84 5.63
CA PHE A 353 -10.11 -4.40 5.46
C PHE A 353 -10.36 -3.67 6.77
N GLY A 354 -11.46 -3.98 7.45
CA GLY A 354 -11.81 -3.44 8.76
C GLY A 354 -10.73 -3.71 9.82
N ALA A 355 -10.24 -4.95 9.93
CA ALA A 355 -9.14 -5.28 10.84
C ALA A 355 -7.83 -4.49 10.55
N SER A 356 -7.51 -4.33 9.27
CA SER A 356 -6.34 -3.56 8.81
C SER A 356 -6.46 -2.06 9.12
N LYS A 357 -7.68 -1.52 8.98
CA LYS A 357 -8.05 -0.12 9.28
C LYS A 357 -7.97 0.15 10.78
N PHE A 358 -8.55 -0.72 11.61
CA PHE A 358 -8.49 -0.62 13.07
C PHE A 358 -7.04 -0.53 13.57
N LEU A 359 -6.20 -1.48 13.16
CA LEU A 359 -4.79 -1.51 13.55
C LEU A 359 -4.05 -0.25 13.11
N ALA A 360 -4.30 0.25 11.90
CA ALA A 360 -3.68 1.48 11.43
C ALA A 360 -4.09 2.69 12.30
N LYS A 361 -5.38 2.84 12.60
CA LYS A 361 -5.88 3.89 13.49
C LYS A 361 -5.27 3.81 14.87
N LYS A 362 -5.23 2.62 15.48
CA LYS A 362 -4.62 2.40 16.81
C LYS A 362 -3.13 2.74 16.80
N ILE A 363 -2.36 2.32 15.81
CA ILE A 363 -0.94 2.70 15.69
C ILE A 363 -0.76 4.22 15.65
N PHE A 364 -1.50 4.92 14.77
CA PHE A 364 -1.39 6.37 14.67
C PHE A 364 -1.84 7.09 15.95
N SER A 365 -2.93 6.63 16.56
CA SER A 365 -3.43 7.17 17.82
C SER A 365 -2.41 7.00 18.95
N THR A 366 -1.82 5.81 19.11
CA THR A 366 -0.79 5.55 20.13
C THR A 366 0.49 6.38 19.90
N LEU A 367 0.86 6.65 18.65
CA LEU A 367 2.01 7.53 18.36
C LEU A 367 1.76 8.99 18.77
N GLN A 368 0.49 9.42 18.83
CA GLN A 368 0.11 10.80 19.17
C GLN A 368 -0.21 10.96 20.67
N ALA A 369 -0.99 10.03 21.24
CA ALA A 369 -1.40 10.04 22.65
C ALA A 369 -0.32 9.48 23.58
N ASP A 370 -0.21 9.97 24.80
CA ASP A 370 0.76 9.42 25.77
C ASP A 370 0.48 7.95 26.05
N ASN A 371 1.53 7.18 26.38
CA ASN A 371 1.54 5.71 26.43
C ASN A 371 0.53 5.13 27.45
N ILE A 372 -0.76 5.13 27.10
CA ILE A 372 -1.81 4.47 27.86
C ILE A 372 -1.81 3.00 27.44
N LYS A 373 -1.57 2.11 28.42
CA LYS A 373 -1.58 0.67 28.20
C LYS A 373 -3.02 0.19 27.92
N ASP A 374 -3.38 0.05 26.65
CA ASP A 374 -4.67 -0.50 26.20
C ASP A 374 -4.68 -2.04 26.30
N LYS A 375 -4.79 -2.56 27.53
CA LYS A 375 -4.82 -4.00 27.82
C LYS A 375 -6.02 -4.70 27.17
N GLU A 376 -7.15 -4.01 27.06
CA GLU A 376 -8.37 -4.56 26.49
C GLU A 376 -8.19 -4.86 24.99
N THR A 377 -7.73 -3.87 24.22
CA THR A 377 -7.45 -4.06 22.79
C THR A 377 -6.41 -5.17 22.57
N VAL A 378 -5.34 -5.22 23.38
CA VAL A 378 -4.36 -6.32 23.31
C VAL A 378 -5.04 -7.68 23.52
N GLY A 379 -5.92 -7.80 24.51
CA GLY A 379 -6.69 -9.02 24.77
C GLY A 379 -7.60 -9.42 23.61
N GLN A 380 -8.32 -8.46 23.02
CA GLN A 380 -9.19 -8.68 21.86
C GLN A 380 -8.39 -9.14 20.62
N LEU A 381 -7.25 -8.50 20.35
CA LEU A 381 -6.35 -8.87 19.26
C LEU A 381 -5.81 -10.30 19.43
N LEU A 382 -5.30 -10.65 20.61
CA LEU A 382 -4.75 -11.99 20.87
C LEU A 382 -5.81 -13.10 20.79
N LYS A 383 -7.06 -12.81 21.16
CA LYS A 383 -8.19 -13.74 20.98
C LYS A 383 -8.54 -13.94 19.51
N PHE A 384 -8.45 -12.89 18.70
CA PHE A 384 -8.76 -12.96 17.27
C PHE A 384 -7.65 -13.66 16.47
N PHE A 385 -6.39 -13.33 16.72
CA PHE A 385 -5.22 -13.90 16.04
C PHE A 385 -4.82 -15.24 16.68
N LYS A 386 -5.74 -16.21 16.67
CA LYS A 386 -5.52 -17.58 17.15
C LYS A 386 -6.06 -18.59 16.13
N GLY A 387 -5.48 -19.80 16.11
CA GLY A 387 -5.93 -20.89 15.23
C GLY A 387 -5.88 -20.50 13.75
N GLN A 388 -6.93 -20.84 12.99
CA GLN A 388 -7.03 -20.51 11.56
C GLN A 388 -6.89 -19.01 11.27
N ARG A 389 -7.50 -18.14 12.09
CA ARG A 389 -7.47 -16.69 11.89
C ARG A 389 -6.05 -16.11 11.94
N ALA A 390 -5.18 -16.71 12.76
CA ALA A 390 -3.78 -16.30 12.81
C ALA A 390 -3.08 -16.45 11.45
N ILE A 391 -3.42 -17.49 10.68
CA ILE A 391 -2.86 -17.76 9.35
C ILE A 391 -3.63 -17.01 8.25
N GLU A 392 -4.96 -16.96 8.33
CA GLU A 392 -5.79 -16.24 7.36
C GLU A 392 -5.46 -14.74 7.27
N PHE A 393 -5.06 -14.16 8.40
CA PHE A 393 -4.66 -12.77 8.52
C PHE A 393 -3.14 -12.58 8.54
N HIS A 394 -2.36 -13.48 7.92
CA HIS A 394 -0.90 -13.37 7.89
C HIS A 394 -0.40 -12.03 7.35
N HIS A 395 -1.09 -11.45 6.37
CA HIS A 395 -0.78 -10.14 5.79
C HIS A 395 -0.81 -8.99 6.82
N LEU A 396 -1.43 -9.18 8.00
CA LEU A 396 -1.46 -8.18 9.09
C LEU A 396 -0.41 -8.41 10.18
N TRP A 397 0.40 -9.48 10.12
CA TRP A 397 1.37 -9.80 11.18
C TRP A 397 2.33 -8.63 11.48
N GLU A 398 2.93 -8.03 10.46
CA GLU A 398 3.82 -6.87 10.64
C GLU A 398 3.10 -5.70 11.31
N LYS A 399 1.87 -5.39 10.89
CA LYS A 399 1.09 -4.29 11.46
C LYS A 399 0.67 -4.58 12.91
N LEU A 400 0.25 -5.80 13.21
CA LEU A 400 -0.09 -6.25 14.55
C LEU A 400 1.11 -6.14 15.50
N ILE A 401 2.28 -6.65 15.07
CA ILE A 401 3.51 -6.58 15.86
C ILE A 401 3.93 -5.12 16.02
N THR A 402 3.81 -4.29 14.98
CA THR A 402 4.10 -2.85 15.05
C THR A 402 3.24 -2.17 16.09
N TYR A 403 1.94 -2.47 16.17
CA TYR A 403 1.08 -1.95 17.24
C TYR A 403 1.61 -2.33 18.63
N PHE A 404 2.01 -3.58 18.84
CA PHE A 404 2.59 -3.99 20.12
C PHE A 404 3.93 -3.31 20.43
N VAL A 405 4.76 -3.04 19.42
CA VAL A 405 6.02 -2.29 19.59
C VAL A 405 5.73 -0.84 19.98
N VAL A 406 4.85 -0.16 19.25
CA VAL A 406 4.51 1.25 19.47
C VAL A 406 3.81 1.48 20.81
N SER A 407 3.01 0.51 21.27
CA SER A 407 2.30 0.56 22.56
C SER A 407 3.12 0.00 23.73
N ASN A 408 4.38 -0.40 23.49
CA ASN A 408 5.25 -1.03 24.48
C ASN A 408 4.63 -2.29 25.15
N GLN A 409 3.98 -3.13 24.35
CA GLN A 409 3.28 -4.35 24.76
C GLN A 409 4.01 -5.62 24.28
N ILE A 410 5.28 -5.77 24.64
CA ILE A 410 6.13 -6.91 24.21
C ILE A 410 5.55 -8.27 24.63
N TYR A 411 4.81 -8.31 25.75
CA TYR A 411 4.06 -9.50 26.16
C TYR A 411 3.04 -9.96 25.10
N GLY A 412 2.38 -9.03 24.41
CA GLY A 412 1.45 -9.35 23.31
C GLY A 412 2.16 -10.04 22.15
N ILE A 413 3.37 -9.56 21.78
CA ILE A 413 4.20 -10.21 20.75
C ILE A 413 4.50 -11.65 21.15
N ARG A 414 4.90 -11.88 22.42
CA ARG A 414 5.24 -13.22 22.91
C ARG A 414 4.06 -14.19 22.86
N ILE A 415 2.86 -13.77 23.31
CA ILE A 415 1.68 -14.64 23.21
C ILE A 415 1.35 -14.94 21.75
N PHE A 416 1.35 -13.91 20.90
CA PHE A 416 1.02 -14.09 19.48
C PHE A 416 1.98 -15.08 18.80
N LEU A 417 3.29 -14.97 19.04
CA LEU A 417 4.28 -15.90 18.52
C LEU A 417 4.12 -17.32 19.10
N ALA A 418 3.78 -17.46 20.39
CA ALA A 418 3.48 -18.75 20.99
C ALA A 418 2.26 -19.42 20.33
N ASN A 419 1.17 -18.67 20.11
CA ASN A 419 0.00 -19.17 19.38
C ASN A 419 0.36 -19.63 17.95
N LEU A 420 1.21 -18.88 17.24
CA LEU A 420 1.67 -19.29 15.91
C LEU A 420 2.54 -20.56 15.95
N LYS A 421 3.36 -20.72 17.00
CA LYS A 421 4.15 -21.94 17.21
C LYS A 421 3.26 -23.17 17.24
N GLU A 422 2.19 -23.13 18.03
CA GLU A 422 1.20 -24.21 18.14
C GLU A 422 0.53 -24.49 16.79
N VAL A 423 0.19 -23.43 16.03
CA VAL A 423 -0.42 -23.60 14.70
C VAL A 423 0.55 -24.27 13.72
N PHE A 424 1.83 -23.89 13.70
CA PHE A 424 2.82 -24.47 12.80
C PHE A 424 3.22 -25.90 13.14
N ASN A 425 3.10 -26.33 14.40
CA ASN A 425 3.52 -27.66 14.82
C ASN A 425 2.45 -28.73 14.54
N ASP A 426 1.15 -28.44 14.73
CA ASP A 426 0.14 -29.49 14.82
C ASP A 426 -1.07 -29.34 13.87
N ASN A 427 -1.21 -28.22 13.14
CA ASN A 427 -2.54 -27.81 12.66
C ASN A 427 -2.68 -27.47 11.16
N LEU A 428 -1.63 -27.45 10.34
CA LEU A 428 -1.75 -27.10 8.92
C LEU A 428 -1.86 -28.35 8.05
N ASN A 429 -2.97 -28.50 7.32
CA ASN A 429 -3.15 -29.52 6.29
C ASN A 429 -3.45 -28.83 4.94
N VAL A 430 -2.64 -29.09 3.92
CA VAL A 430 -2.92 -28.58 2.56
C VAL A 430 -3.69 -29.64 1.78
N LEU A 431 -5.00 -29.46 1.66
CA LEU A 431 -5.81 -30.38 0.86
C LEU A 431 -5.46 -30.19 -0.61
N ARG A 432 -5.06 -31.30 -1.27
CA ARG A 432 -4.70 -31.46 -2.71
C ARG A 432 -3.21 -31.51 -3.06
N ARG A 433 -2.26 -31.41 -2.13
CA ARG A 433 -0.82 -31.32 -2.50
C ARG A 433 0.08 -32.29 -1.74
N ALA A 434 1.19 -32.69 -2.37
CA ALA A 434 2.20 -33.57 -1.78
C ALA A 434 2.79 -32.98 -0.49
N THR A 435 3.26 -33.83 0.43
CA THR A 435 3.90 -33.45 1.71
C THR A 435 4.99 -32.38 1.55
N SER A 436 5.69 -32.34 0.42
CA SER A 436 6.71 -31.33 0.11
C SER A 436 6.16 -29.89 -0.02
N GLU A 437 4.97 -29.69 -0.57
CA GLU A 437 4.40 -28.34 -0.71
C GLU A 437 3.87 -27.78 0.61
N GLU A 438 3.35 -28.65 1.47
CA GLU A 438 2.96 -28.26 2.83
C GLU A 438 4.17 -27.75 3.62
N MET A 439 5.30 -28.47 3.55
CA MET A 439 6.55 -28.00 4.15
C MET A 439 7.00 -26.67 3.55
N LEU A 440 6.91 -26.49 2.23
CA LEU A 440 7.27 -25.24 1.56
C LEU A 440 6.37 -24.07 2.01
N LEU A 441 5.07 -24.30 2.20
CA LEU A 441 4.13 -23.32 2.73
C LEU A 441 4.47 -22.91 4.16
N ILE A 442 4.72 -23.88 5.04
CA ILE A 442 5.11 -23.60 6.42
C ILE A 442 6.42 -22.80 6.44
N ASN A 443 7.40 -23.18 5.62
CA ASN A 443 8.67 -22.46 5.53
C ASN A 443 8.49 -21.04 4.97
N SER A 444 7.61 -20.85 3.98
CA SER A 444 7.27 -19.53 3.42
C SER A 444 6.60 -18.63 4.47
N LEU A 445 5.65 -19.18 5.25
CA LEU A 445 5.00 -18.47 6.36
C LEU A 445 5.99 -18.12 7.47
N ARG A 446 6.89 -19.04 7.85
CA ARG A 446 7.95 -18.79 8.84
C ARG A 446 8.89 -17.66 8.40
N GLU A 447 9.28 -17.64 7.12
CA GLU A 447 10.11 -16.57 6.58
C GLU A 447 9.36 -15.23 6.53
N TYR A 448 8.09 -15.24 6.09
CA TYR A 448 7.24 -14.06 6.12
C TYR A 448 7.06 -13.50 7.55
N LEU A 449 6.91 -14.37 8.55
CA LEU A 449 6.86 -13.99 9.97
C LEU A 449 8.20 -13.38 10.42
N ARG A 450 9.33 -14.01 10.08
CA ARG A 450 10.68 -13.50 10.41
C ARG A 450 10.86 -12.07 9.90
N VAL A 451 10.48 -11.81 8.65
CA VAL A 451 10.53 -10.47 8.05
C VAL A 451 9.54 -9.53 8.75
N SER A 452 8.31 -9.97 9.01
CA SER A 452 7.29 -9.16 9.69
C SER A 452 7.73 -8.69 11.08
N VAL A 453 8.34 -9.59 11.86
CA VAL A 453 8.91 -9.28 13.18
C VAL A 453 10.08 -8.31 13.07
N ALA A 454 11.00 -8.53 12.12
CA ALA A 454 12.16 -7.67 11.95
C ALA A 454 11.78 -6.26 11.51
N VAL A 455 10.81 -6.10 10.60
CA VAL A 455 10.32 -4.78 10.15
C VAL A 455 9.70 -4.01 11.31
N ALA A 456 8.88 -4.66 12.15
CA ALA A 456 8.28 -4.02 13.31
C ALA A 456 9.33 -3.64 14.37
N LEU A 457 10.24 -4.56 14.70
CA LEU A 457 11.29 -4.32 15.71
C LEU A 457 12.39 -3.38 15.22
N ALA A 458 12.55 -3.14 13.92
CA ALA A 458 13.47 -2.13 13.41
C ALA A 458 13.10 -0.71 13.86
N LEU A 459 11.85 -0.47 14.25
CA LEU A 459 11.41 0.76 14.89
C LEU A 459 11.87 0.88 16.34
N SER A 460 12.08 -0.23 17.05
CA SER A 460 12.53 -0.23 18.44
C SER A 460 13.32 -1.51 18.75
N PRO A 461 14.60 -1.60 18.33
CA PRO A 461 15.39 -2.81 18.56
C PRO A 461 15.66 -3.08 20.04
N SER A 462 15.63 -2.05 20.88
CA SER A 462 15.70 -2.17 22.35
C SER A 462 14.58 -3.06 22.93
N SER A 463 13.48 -3.26 22.20
CA SER A 463 12.40 -4.15 22.58
C SER A 463 12.72 -5.65 22.40
N LEU A 464 13.83 -5.98 21.72
CA LEU A 464 14.24 -7.35 21.48
C LEU A 464 15.09 -7.89 22.64
N ASP A 465 14.43 -8.52 23.61
CA ASP A 465 15.11 -9.24 24.68
C ASP A 465 15.43 -10.71 24.34
N GLU A 466 16.20 -11.37 25.21
CA GLU A 466 16.64 -12.75 25.03
C GLU A 466 15.48 -13.74 24.92
N ARG A 467 14.42 -13.55 25.73
CA ARG A 467 13.24 -14.45 25.71
C ARG A 467 12.49 -14.33 24.39
N LEU A 468 12.30 -13.12 23.89
CA LEU A 468 11.67 -12.87 22.60
C LEU A 468 12.54 -13.42 21.46
N THR A 469 13.86 -13.20 21.52
CA THR A 469 14.82 -13.74 20.54
C THR A 469 14.74 -15.26 20.45
N LYS A 470 14.72 -15.95 21.60
CA LYS A 470 14.58 -17.41 21.66
C LYS A 470 13.26 -17.88 21.04
N LEU A 471 12.15 -17.22 21.38
CA LEU A 471 10.83 -17.58 20.85
C LEU A 471 10.74 -17.37 19.33
N ILE A 472 11.28 -16.26 18.81
CA ILE A 472 11.33 -16.00 17.36
C ILE A 472 12.11 -17.13 16.66
N ARG A 473 13.27 -17.52 17.20
CA ARG A 473 14.09 -18.61 16.65
C ARG A 473 13.32 -19.93 16.61
N GLU A 474 12.58 -20.25 17.66
CA GLU A 474 11.79 -21.48 17.75
C GLU A 474 10.62 -21.50 16.75
N VAL A 475 9.88 -20.39 16.63
CA VAL A 475 8.70 -20.32 15.73
C VAL A 475 9.10 -20.31 14.26
N THR A 476 10.18 -19.59 13.93
CA THR A 476 10.66 -19.44 12.55
C THR A 476 11.52 -20.61 12.07
N ASN A 477 11.95 -21.50 12.98
CA ASN A 477 12.84 -22.63 12.70
C ASN A 477 14.11 -22.23 11.92
N ASN A 478 14.65 -21.03 12.17
CA ASN A 478 15.79 -20.49 11.44
C ASN A 478 16.99 -20.21 12.36
N PRO A 479 17.97 -21.13 12.42
CA PRO A 479 19.17 -20.95 13.23
C PRO A 479 20.26 -20.08 12.58
N ARG A 480 20.21 -19.85 11.26
CA ARG A 480 21.34 -19.28 10.48
C ARG A 480 21.27 -17.77 10.25
N ALA A 481 20.13 -17.11 10.47
CA ALA A 481 19.98 -15.67 10.29
C ALA A 481 19.29 -15.04 11.50
N GLN A 482 20.09 -14.53 12.44
CA GLN A 482 19.59 -13.80 13.61
C GLN A 482 18.65 -12.70 13.14
N VAL A 483 17.42 -12.64 13.68
CA VAL A 483 16.45 -11.56 13.44
C VAL A 483 17.10 -10.18 13.66
N SER A 484 18.06 -10.09 14.59
CA SER A 484 18.89 -8.93 14.86
C SER A 484 19.74 -8.48 13.65
N ASN A 485 20.26 -9.41 12.84
CA ASN A 485 20.98 -9.06 11.61
C ASN A 485 20.04 -8.43 10.58
N LEU A 486 18.82 -8.96 10.45
CA LEU A 486 17.81 -8.39 9.55
C LEU A 486 17.35 -7.01 10.04
N ILE A 487 17.16 -6.83 11.36
CA ILE A 487 16.87 -5.52 11.96
C ILE A 487 17.99 -4.51 11.65
N ARG A 488 19.26 -4.90 11.85
CA ARG A 488 20.42 -4.04 11.51
C ARG A 488 20.46 -3.71 10.02
N ALA A 489 20.23 -4.70 9.14
CA ALA A 489 20.17 -4.47 7.70
C ALA A 489 19.03 -3.53 7.30
N LEU A 490 17.84 -3.65 7.91
CA LEU A 490 16.70 -2.77 7.65
C LEU A 490 16.98 -1.33 8.10
N ARG A 491 17.60 -1.12 9.26
CA ARG A 491 18.00 0.22 9.73
C ARG A 491 19.11 0.81 8.87
N GLY A 492 20.16 0.04 8.57
CA GLY A 492 21.28 0.49 7.73
C GLY A 492 20.86 0.77 6.28
N SER A 493 19.94 0.00 5.70
CA SER A 493 19.37 0.31 4.38
C SER A 493 18.24 1.35 4.42
N ASN A 494 17.89 1.84 5.62
CA ASN A 494 16.78 2.74 5.88
C ASN A 494 15.41 2.25 5.35
N MET A 495 15.25 0.93 5.18
CA MET A 495 14.02 0.26 4.73
C MET A 495 13.05 0.00 5.89
N ILE A 496 12.73 1.04 6.64
CA ILE A 496 11.85 0.99 7.82
C ILE A 496 10.54 1.76 7.59
N ARG A 497 9.59 1.69 8.54
CA ARG A 497 8.31 2.40 8.45
C ARG A 497 8.46 3.88 8.83
N HIS A 498 8.97 4.69 7.90
CA HIS A 498 9.21 6.14 8.08
C HIS A 498 8.02 6.90 8.69
N ASN A 499 6.78 6.55 8.30
CA ASN A 499 5.56 7.21 8.79
C ASN A 499 5.25 6.98 10.29
N TYR A 500 5.94 6.04 10.94
CA TYR A 500 5.77 5.75 12.36
C TYR A 500 6.89 6.33 13.24
N ILE A 501 7.90 6.95 12.62
CA ILE A 501 9.01 7.54 13.34
C ILE A 501 8.52 8.84 14.00
N PHE A 502 8.72 8.96 15.31
CA PHE A 502 8.24 10.11 16.07
C PHE A 502 8.98 11.41 15.74
N LEU A 503 10.30 11.35 15.58
CA LEU A 503 11.13 12.46 15.11
C LEU A 503 11.48 12.23 13.64
N PRO A 504 10.87 12.95 12.68
CA PRO A 504 11.20 12.81 11.27
C PRO A 504 12.70 12.89 11.03
N LEU A 505 13.20 12.02 10.15
CA LEU A 505 14.60 11.90 9.74
C LEU A 505 15.60 11.51 10.83
N PHE A 506 15.17 11.22 12.06
CA PHE A 506 16.09 10.70 13.08
C PHE A 506 16.74 9.37 12.64
N ASN A 507 16.05 8.60 11.82
CA ASN A 507 16.58 7.39 11.20
C ASN A 507 17.70 7.60 10.16
N TYR A 508 17.95 8.85 9.75
CA TYR A 508 19.01 9.20 8.81
C TYR A 508 20.33 9.52 9.54
N THR A 509 20.31 9.58 10.86
CA THR A 509 21.47 9.98 11.67
C THR A 509 22.28 8.77 12.14
N ARG A 510 23.58 8.99 12.39
CA ARG A 510 24.49 7.96 12.95
C ARG A 510 23.97 7.34 14.26
N PHE A 511 23.29 8.14 15.10
CA PHE A 511 22.67 7.63 16.31
C PHE A 511 21.73 6.46 16.04
N SER A 512 20.90 6.56 14.99
CA SER A 512 19.92 5.52 14.67
C SER A 512 20.55 4.27 14.06
N THR A 513 21.60 4.41 13.26
CA THR A 513 22.19 3.31 12.50
C THR A 513 23.13 2.46 13.35
N GLU A 514 23.84 3.10 14.29
CA GLU A 514 24.85 2.46 15.14
C GLU A 514 24.31 1.90 16.46
N ASN A 515 23.12 2.35 16.89
CA ASN A 515 22.57 2.00 18.22
C ASN A 515 21.16 1.40 18.16
N ASN A 516 20.79 0.68 19.22
CA ASN A 516 19.48 0.03 19.36
C ASN A 516 18.35 0.97 19.83
N PHE A 517 18.43 2.28 19.54
CA PHE A 517 17.43 3.26 20.00
C PHE A 517 16.04 3.02 19.41
N SER A 518 15.02 3.35 20.19
CA SER A 518 13.65 3.39 19.69
C SER A 518 13.41 4.66 18.86
N LEU A 519 12.88 4.47 17.66
CA LEU A 519 12.47 5.52 16.73
C LEU A 519 11.03 6.01 16.98
N VAL A 520 10.31 5.33 17.86
CA VAL A 520 8.92 5.62 18.22
C VAL A 520 8.81 6.23 19.62
N ASP A 521 9.93 6.36 20.34
CA ASP A 521 9.95 7.00 21.65
C ASP A 521 9.75 8.51 21.52
N LYS A 522 8.84 9.03 22.34
CA LYS A 522 8.56 10.46 22.43
C LYS A 522 9.60 11.19 23.28
N ASN A 523 10.12 10.48 24.27
CA ASN A 523 11.14 11.00 25.15
C ASN A 523 12.48 10.83 24.43
N LEU A 524 12.89 11.88 23.73
CA LEU A 524 14.26 12.05 23.22
C LEU A 524 15.25 12.30 24.38
N SER A 525 15.04 11.66 25.54
CA SER A 525 16.07 11.53 26.55
C SER A 525 17.03 10.47 26.03
N PHE A 526 17.92 10.88 25.13
CA PHE A 526 19.08 10.06 24.79
C PHE A 526 19.83 9.84 26.10
N LYS A 527 19.58 8.70 26.73
CA LYS A 527 20.39 8.21 27.84
C LYS A 527 21.73 7.82 27.23
N GLN A 528 22.54 8.81 26.90
CA GLN A 528 23.98 8.61 26.87
C GLN A 528 24.40 8.32 28.31
N ASP A 529 25.26 7.33 28.49
CA ASP A 529 26.11 7.28 29.67
C ASP A 529 26.69 8.67 29.89
N SER A 530 26.57 9.15 31.12
CA SER A 530 26.78 10.53 31.57
C SER A 530 28.16 11.13 31.28
N ASN A 531 29.05 10.38 30.62
CA ASN A 531 30.44 10.72 30.38
C ASN A 531 30.76 11.19 28.95
N ASP A 532 29.83 11.07 27.98
CA ASP A 532 30.08 11.53 26.60
C ASP A 532 29.12 12.65 26.18
N ARG A 533 29.21 13.79 26.87
CA ARG A 533 28.46 15.02 26.58
C ARG A 533 28.92 15.74 25.30
N SER A 534 29.61 15.07 24.36
CA SER A 534 30.39 15.77 23.33
C SER A 534 29.86 15.67 21.89
N ASN A 535 28.91 14.77 21.57
CA ASN A 535 28.65 14.44 20.16
C ASN A 535 27.29 14.88 19.63
N LEU A 536 27.17 16.15 19.20
CA LEU A 536 26.22 16.56 18.16
C LEU A 536 26.41 15.74 16.86
N ASN A 537 27.61 15.17 16.66
CA ASN A 537 27.98 14.32 15.54
C ASN A 537 27.05 13.10 15.33
N GLY A 538 26.35 12.62 16.36
CA GLY A 538 25.40 11.52 16.19
C GLY A 538 24.08 11.93 15.54
N PHE A 539 23.75 13.23 15.54
CA PHE A 539 22.65 13.77 14.75
C PHE A 539 23.05 13.94 13.29
N ASP A 540 24.33 13.96 12.97
CA ASP A 540 24.74 14.09 11.58
C ASP A 540 24.33 12.86 10.76
N PHE A 541 24.02 13.14 9.51
CA PHE A 541 23.56 12.14 8.57
C PHE A 541 24.73 11.30 8.08
N GLU A 542 24.45 10.04 7.74
CA GLU A 542 25.46 9.19 7.11
C GLU A 542 25.57 9.45 5.60
N ASP A 543 26.81 9.52 5.11
CA ASP A 543 27.12 9.82 3.71
C ASP A 543 26.40 8.94 2.69
N TYR A 544 26.27 7.64 2.98
CA TYR A 544 25.61 6.71 2.07
C TYR A 544 24.08 6.88 2.04
N ILE A 545 23.48 7.45 3.10
CA ILE A 545 22.04 7.68 3.17
C ILE A 545 21.63 8.79 2.20
N PHE A 546 22.49 9.80 1.98
CA PHE A 546 22.28 10.81 0.93
C PHE A 546 22.27 10.20 -0.48
N LYS A 547 23.05 9.15 -0.69
CA LYS A 547 23.16 8.48 -2.00
C LYS A 547 22.02 7.50 -2.26
N PHE A 548 21.58 6.78 -1.23
CA PHE A 548 20.68 5.64 -1.36
C PHE A 548 19.39 5.77 -0.54
N SER A 549 18.93 7.00 -0.29
CA SER A 549 17.64 7.22 0.37
C SER A 549 16.52 6.46 -0.37
N PRO A 550 15.75 5.59 0.32
CA PRO A 550 14.73 4.76 -0.32
C PRO A 550 13.45 5.53 -0.64
N ARG A 551 13.37 6.81 -0.27
CA ARG A 551 12.20 7.66 -0.47
C ARG A 551 12.57 9.11 -0.73
N PHE A 552 11.60 9.83 -1.29
CA PHE A 552 11.64 11.29 -1.33
C PHE A 552 11.38 11.81 0.08
N VAL A 553 12.22 12.73 0.54
CA VAL A 553 12.08 13.39 1.85
C VAL A 553 11.38 14.72 1.64
N HIS A 554 10.29 14.97 2.36
CA HIS A 554 9.55 16.22 2.23
C HIS A 554 10.23 17.35 3.01
N PHE A 555 10.18 18.56 2.46
CA PHE A 555 10.82 19.74 3.07
C PHE A 555 10.39 19.98 4.53
N HIS A 556 9.11 19.79 4.86
CA HIS A 556 8.62 19.95 6.24
C HIS A 556 9.24 18.95 7.22
N GLU A 557 9.61 17.75 6.77
CA GLU A 557 10.29 16.75 7.62
C GLU A 557 11.70 17.23 7.98
N VAL A 558 12.39 17.83 7.00
CA VAL A 558 13.74 18.39 7.19
C VAL A 558 13.69 19.62 8.09
N ALA A 559 12.73 20.52 7.88
CA ALA A 559 12.52 21.68 8.73
C ALA A 559 12.25 21.29 10.20
N LEU A 560 11.35 20.32 10.43
CA LEU A 560 11.09 19.79 11.78
C LEU A 560 12.33 19.16 12.41
N TYR A 561 13.10 18.41 11.62
CA TYR A 561 14.34 17.80 12.08
C TYR A 561 15.37 18.86 12.51
N VAL A 562 15.62 19.88 11.68
CA VAL A 562 16.54 20.99 11.99
C VAL A 562 16.13 21.68 13.28
N ILE A 563 14.84 22.07 13.41
CA ILE A 563 14.31 22.68 14.64
C ILE A 563 14.60 21.81 15.88
N ARG A 564 14.34 20.50 15.79
CA ARG A 564 14.57 19.58 16.91
C ARG A 564 16.06 19.40 17.23
N LYS A 565 16.92 19.34 16.21
CA LYS A 565 18.39 19.27 16.38
C LYS A 565 18.89 20.51 17.12
N THR A 566 18.44 21.70 16.72
CA THR A 566 18.80 22.97 17.37
C THR A 566 18.30 23.03 18.82
N LEU A 567 17.03 22.66 19.08
CA LEU A 567 16.48 22.59 20.44
C LEU A 567 17.27 21.62 21.33
N TYR A 568 17.68 20.48 20.78
CA TYR A 568 18.48 19.50 21.49
C TYR A 568 19.86 20.06 21.84
N GLY A 569 20.58 20.65 20.87
CA GLY A 569 21.88 21.28 21.09
C GLY A 569 21.83 22.37 22.16
N PHE A 570 20.80 23.22 22.12
CA PHE A 570 20.56 24.28 23.10
C PHE A 570 20.34 23.72 24.52
N LYS A 571 19.44 22.74 24.69
CA LYS A 571 19.12 22.15 25.99
C LYS A 571 20.35 21.51 26.66
N HIS A 572 21.27 20.97 25.87
CA HIS A 572 22.46 20.27 26.35
C HIS A 572 23.73 21.13 26.38
N GLY A 573 23.63 22.44 26.09
CA GLY A 573 24.77 23.36 26.13
C GLY A 573 25.84 23.05 25.08
N LEU A 574 25.44 22.40 23.98
CA LEU A 574 26.32 22.01 22.87
C LEU A 574 26.39 23.07 21.77
N ASP A 575 25.55 24.11 21.88
CA ASP A 575 25.59 25.26 21.01
C ASP A 575 26.61 26.27 21.56
N ASN A 576 27.61 26.62 20.74
CA ASN A 576 28.64 27.59 21.09
C ASN A 576 28.09 29.02 21.22
N GLN A 577 26.83 29.25 20.82
CA GLN A 577 26.11 30.48 21.08
C GLN A 577 25.59 30.50 22.52
N LYS A 578 26.49 30.78 23.48
CA LYS A 578 26.07 31.37 24.76
C LYS A 578 25.46 32.75 24.45
N SER A 579 24.17 32.76 24.17
CA SER A 579 23.37 33.97 24.17
C SER A 579 22.60 34.01 25.49
N ASP A 580 22.46 35.18 26.09
CA ASP A 580 21.58 35.41 27.25
C ASP A 580 20.07 35.26 26.89
N LEU A 581 19.75 34.67 25.73
CA LEU A 581 18.40 34.48 25.24
C LEU A 581 17.73 33.26 25.88
N PRO A 582 16.44 33.35 26.23
CA PRO A 582 15.69 32.22 26.80
C PRO A 582 15.38 31.10 25.79
N LEU A 583 15.69 31.29 24.50
CA LEU A 583 15.38 30.36 23.40
C LEU A 583 16.53 30.33 22.36
N PRO A 584 16.68 29.22 21.59
CA PRO A 584 17.67 29.13 20.51
C PRO A 584 17.35 30.10 19.36
N ASN A 585 18.39 30.54 18.64
CA ASN A 585 18.24 31.34 17.43
C ASN A 585 17.80 30.44 16.24
N PHE A 586 16.66 30.74 15.65
CA PHE A 586 16.13 30.02 14.49
C PHE A 586 16.20 30.82 13.17
N THR A 587 16.79 32.01 13.09
CA THR A 587 16.67 32.89 11.92
C THR A 587 16.93 32.21 10.57
N ASN A 588 17.90 31.29 10.48
CA ASN A 588 18.29 30.63 9.23
C ASN A 588 17.86 29.16 9.11
N TYR A 589 16.94 28.67 9.97
CA TYR A 589 16.60 27.25 10.01
C TYR A 589 16.01 26.73 8.69
N LEU A 590 15.27 27.58 7.96
CA LEU A 590 14.68 27.21 6.67
C LEU A 590 15.74 27.06 5.58
N ASP A 591 16.80 27.88 5.62
CA ASP A 591 17.93 27.79 4.70
C ASP A 591 18.73 26.51 4.94
N GLU A 592 19.08 26.23 6.20
CA GLU A 592 19.73 24.97 6.60
C GLU A 592 18.88 23.76 6.20
N ALA A 593 17.57 23.81 6.47
CA ALA A 593 16.66 22.75 6.08
C ALA A 593 16.58 22.57 4.55
N PHE A 594 16.66 23.65 3.78
CA PHE A 594 16.59 23.56 2.32
C PHE A 594 17.86 23.00 1.71
N GLU A 595 19.03 23.39 2.23
CA GLU A 595 20.29 22.77 1.84
C GLU A 595 20.28 21.27 2.09
N LEU A 596 19.85 20.85 3.28
CA LEU A 596 19.75 19.43 3.63
C LEU A 596 18.71 18.70 2.76
N PHE A 597 17.53 19.29 2.54
CA PHE A 597 16.51 18.79 1.63
C PHE A 597 17.05 18.61 0.20
N TYR A 598 17.84 19.56 -0.29
CA TYR A 598 18.41 19.53 -1.63
C TYR A 598 19.46 18.41 -1.75
N LYS A 599 20.35 18.29 -0.76
CA LYS A 599 21.36 17.21 -0.68
C LYS A 599 20.72 15.83 -0.76
N ILE A 600 19.71 15.57 0.08
CA ILE A 600 19.06 14.25 0.17
C ILE A 600 18.35 13.88 -1.12
N ASN A 601 17.62 14.81 -1.74
CA ASN A 601 16.71 14.47 -2.84
C ASN A 601 17.33 14.63 -4.24
N TYR A 602 18.38 15.45 -4.42
CA TYR A 602 18.83 15.85 -5.76
C TYR A 602 20.32 15.66 -6.05
N LEU A 603 21.20 15.71 -5.04
CA LEU A 603 22.65 15.61 -5.29
C LEU A 603 23.15 14.17 -5.30
N HIS A 604 22.45 13.23 -4.64
CA HIS A 604 22.80 11.81 -4.53
C HIS A 604 24.30 11.55 -4.23
N SER A 605 24.99 12.53 -3.66
CA SER A 605 26.44 12.57 -3.39
C SER A 605 26.70 13.67 -2.36
N ASN A 606 27.73 13.50 -1.54
CA ASN A 606 28.13 14.47 -0.50
C ASN A 606 28.93 15.65 -1.10
N LYS A 607 28.55 16.12 -2.29
CA LYS A 607 29.19 17.28 -2.92
C LYS A 607 28.68 18.55 -2.27
N ASP A 608 29.56 19.55 -2.19
CA ASP A 608 29.16 20.88 -1.76
C ASP A 608 28.08 21.44 -2.70
N ILE A 609 27.03 21.99 -2.09
CA ILE A 609 26.00 22.72 -2.82
C ILE A 609 26.66 24.01 -3.32
N ASN A 610 26.40 24.39 -4.57
CA ASN A 610 26.62 25.77 -5.00
C ASN A 610 25.28 26.52 -4.83
N PRO A 611 25.10 27.35 -3.79
CA PRO A 611 23.84 28.08 -3.59
C PRO A 611 23.55 29.09 -4.72
N ASN A 612 24.55 29.38 -5.57
CA ASN A 612 24.39 30.21 -6.75
C ASN A 612 23.89 29.45 -7.99
N ASP A 613 23.74 28.12 -7.92
CA ASP A 613 23.13 27.33 -8.99
C ASP A 613 21.68 27.80 -9.23
N GLU A 614 21.36 28.14 -10.47
CA GLU A 614 20.04 28.63 -10.88
C GLU A 614 18.93 27.63 -10.57
N LYS A 615 19.20 26.33 -10.71
CA LYS A 615 18.25 25.26 -10.39
C LYS A 615 17.98 25.20 -8.88
N TYR A 616 19.01 25.37 -8.06
CA TYR A 616 18.88 25.40 -6.60
C TYR A 616 18.04 26.60 -6.16
N LYS A 617 18.37 27.82 -6.63
CA LYS A 617 17.63 29.06 -6.32
C LYS A 617 16.17 28.96 -6.74
N LYS A 618 15.92 28.58 -8.00
CA LYS A 618 14.56 28.43 -8.53
C LYS A 618 13.74 27.41 -7.75
N LEU A 619 14.35 26.31 -7.30
CA LEU A 619 13.67 25.32 -6.48
C LEU A 619 13.40 25.87 -5.07
N LYS A 620 14.36 26.56 -4.45
CA LYS A 620 14.20 27.19 -3.12
C LYS A 620 13.02 28.15 -3.10
N ASP A 621 12.97 29.05 -4.08
CA ASP A 621 11.93 30.06 -4.21
C ASP A 621 10.52 29.47 -4.41
N GLN A 622 10.41 28.22 -4.90
CA GLN A 622 9.12 27.50 -4.97
C GLN A 622 8.60 27.05 -3.60
N TYR A 623 9.48 26.85 -2.62
CA TYR A 623 9.12 26.44 -1.26
C TYR A 623 8.94 27.62 -0.33
N PHE A 624 9.91 28.55 -0.31
CA PHE A 624 9.86 29.76 0.49
C PHE A 624 10.82 30.82 -0.06
N ALA A 625 10.47 32.09 0.14
CA ALA A 625 11.42 33.19 0.08
C ALA A 625 11.18 34.09 1.29
N ILE A 626 12.25 34.42 2.02
CA ILE A 626 12.21 35.35 3.15
C ILE A 626 12.71 36.69 2.62
N LYS A 627 11.88 37.72 2.72
CA LYS A 627 12.30 39.11 2.49
C LYS A 627 12.28 39.83 3.82
N SER A 628 13.46 40.10 4.35
CA SER A 628 13.58 40.93 5.55
C SER A 628 13.33 42.39 5.17
N GLY A 629 12.49 43.06 5.96
CA GLY A 629 12.17 44.47 5.81
C GLY A 629 12.02 45.13 7.18
N SER A 630 12.12 46.46 7.20
CA SER A 630 11.88 47.27 8.39
C SER A 630 10.49 47.91 8.33
N TYR A 631 9.68 47.80 9.39
CA TYR A 631 8.39 48.48 9.42
C TYR A 631 8.61 50.01 9.51
N PRO A 632 8.23 50.81 8.49
CA PRO A 632 8.63 52.23 8.42
C PRO A 632 8.17 53.08 9.61
N ALA A 633 7.04 52.71 10.22
CA ALA A 633 6.45 53.43 11.35
C ALA A 633 6.94 52.94 12.73
N LYS A 634 7.65 51.81 12.80
CA LYS A 634 8.16 51.22 14.05
C LYS A 634 9.53 50.59 13.79
N PRO A 635 10.63 51.37 13.87
CA PRO A 635 11.97 50.92 13.50
C PRO A 635 12.56 49.81 14.39
N TYR A 636 11.86 49.45 15.49
CA TYR A 636 12.24 48.34 16.38
C TYR A 636 11.49 47.03 16.08
N VAL A 637 10.70 47.00 15.01
CA VAL A 637 9.93 45.82 14.60
C VAL A 637 10.55 45.30 13.30
N ASP A 638 11.30 44.21 13.43
CA ASP A 638 11.77 43.43 12.28
C ASP A 638 10.57 42.74 11.63
N LEU A 639 10.47 42.86 10.31
CA LEU A 639 9.40 42.25 9.52
C LEU A 639 10.01 41.29 8.51
N ASP A 640 9.87 40.00 8.77
CA ASP A 640 10.19 38.97 7.80
C ASP A 640 8.93 38.61 6.99
N GLU A 641 8.94 38.98 5.71
CA GLU A 641 7.88 38.58 4.77
C GLU A 641 8.20 37.18 4.22
N LEU A 642 7.36 36.20 4.58
CA LEU A 642 7.38 34.88 3.96
C LEU A 642 6.54 34.90 2.67
N VAL A 643 7.23 34.87 1.53
CA VAL A 643 6.59 34.81 0.21
C VAL A 643 6.41 33.35 -0.20
N ILE A 644 5.16 32.97 -0.51
CA ILE A 644 4.79 31.67 -1.07
C ILE A 644 4.47 31.85 -2.56
N ALA A 645 5.30 31.28 -3.44
CA ALA A 645 5.23 31.50 -4.88
C ALA A 645 4.00 30.90 -5.59
N ASP A 646 3.29 29.97 -4.94
CA ASP A 646 2.17 29.22 -5.53
C ASP A 646 0.81 29.86 -5.18
N HIS A 647 0.19 30.51 -6.17
CA HIS A 647 -1.08 31.22 -6.00
C HIS A 647 -2.27 30.31 -5.60
N GLU A 648 -2.29 29.03 -5.98
CA GLU A 648 -3.32 28.09 -5.53
C GLU A 648 -3.12 27.70 -4.06
N LYS A 649 -1.87 27.53 -3.63
CA LYS A 649 -1.56 27.25 -2.21
C LYS A 649 -1.86 28.45 -1.31
N LYS A 650 -1.71 29.68 -1.81
CA LYS A 650 -2.05 30.90 -1.06
C LYS A 650 -3.53 30.94 -0.64
N LYS A 651 -4.46 30.47 -1.48
CA LYS A 651 -5.89 30.36 -1.14
C LYS A 651 -6.19 29.37 -0.01
N ASN A 652 -5.30 28.40 0.21
CA ASN A 652 -5.43 27.35 1.22
C ASN A 652 -4.45 27.50 2.39
N LEU A 653 -3.77 28.65 2.52
CA LEU A 653 -2.81 28.90 3.58
C LEU A 653 -3.51 28.87 4.94
N LYS A 654 -3.14 27.89 5.77
CA LYS A 654 -3.54 27.82 7.17
C LYS A 654 -2.35 28.22 8.03
N VAL A 655 -2.46 29.35 8.72
CA VAL A 655 -1.49 29.77 9.72
C VAL A 655 -1.98 29.26 11.06
N ALA A 656 -1.19 28.40 11.71
CA ALA A 656 -1.44 27.95 13.07
C ALA A 656 -0.45 28.63 14.01
N LEU A 657 -0.95 29.14 15.13
CA LEU A 657 -0.12 29.65 16.20
C LEU A 657 0.21 28.48 17.14
N GLY A 658 1.50 28.15 17.25
CA GLY A 658 2.01 27.19 18.24
C GLY A 658 2.38 27.89 19.56
N ASN A 659 2.45 27.15 20.66
CA ASN A 659 2.79 27.64 22.01
C ASN A 659 1.85 28.70 22.60
N ILE A 660 0.53 28.57 22.37
CA ILE A 660 -0.45 29.36 23.12
C ILE A 660 -0.87 28.58 24.36
N MET A 661 -0.76 29.21 25.53
CA MET A 661 -1.39 28.69 26.76
C MET A 661 -2.89 29.00 26.68
N ILE A 662 -3.71 27.99 26.40
CA ILE A 662 -5.17 28.12 26.34
C ILE A 662 -5.73 27.60 27.66
N HIS A 663 -6.45 28.44 28.39
CA HIS A 663 -7.13 28.04 29.62
C HIS A 663 -8.18 26.96 29.32
N HIS A 664 -8.32 25.99 30.22
CA HIS A 664 -9.23 24.85 30.05
C HIS A 664 -10.69 25.29 29.80
N GLU A 665 -11.12 26.39 30.42
CA GLU A 665 -12.44 26.99 30.23
C GLU A 665 -12.65 27.50 28.79
N ASN A 666 -11.62 28.11 28.19
CA ASN A 666 -11.65 28.57 26.81
C ASN A 666 -11.69 27.40 25.82
N MET A 667 -11.01 26.29 26.13
CA MET A 667 -11.12 25.05 25.37
C MET A 667 -12.54 24.48 25.42
N GLN A 668 -13.16 24.41 26.60
CA GLN A 668 -14.53 23.91 26.76
C GLN A 668 -15.57 24.78 26.03
N GLN A 669 -15.42 26.10 26.05
CA GLN A 669 -16.32 27.02 25.34
C GLN A 669 -16.12 27.02 23.81
N SER A 670 -14.94 26.60 23.37
CA SER A 670 -14.59 26.48 21.94
C SER A 670 -15.14 25.21 21.30
N TYR A 671 -15.58 24.21 22.08
CA TYR A 671 -16.18 23.00 21.53
C TYR A 671 -17.43 23.35 20.71
N PHE A 672 -17.40 22.99 19.42
CA PHE A 672 -18.43 23.25 18.41
C PHE A 672 -18.62 24.71 17.95
N LYS A 673 -17.72 25.64 18.32
CA LYS A 673 -17.74 27.04 17.86
C LYS A 673 -16.36 27.48 17.35
N LYS A 674 -16.21 28.75 16.93
CA LYS A 674 -14.90 29.32 16.58
C LYS A 674 -13.97 29.23 17.80
N PRO A 675 -12.68 28.89 17.62
CA PRO A 675 -11.74 28.78 18.73
C PRO A 675 -11.61 30.11 19.48
N ILE A 676 -11.80 30.07 20.80
CA ILE A 676 -11.62 31.16 21.75
C ILE A 676 -10.20 31.02 22.32
N ILE A 677 -9.33 31.93 21.91
CA ILE A 677 -7.88 31.86 22.18
C ILE A 677 -7.51 32.67 23.44
N SER A 678 -8.43 33.49 23.95
CA SER A 678 -8.31 34.32 25.14
C SER A 678 -9.65 34.53 25.80
#